data_AF-A0A959MSU4-F1
#
_entry.id   AF-A0A959MSU4-F1
#
_cell.length_a   1.000
_cell.length_b   1.000
_cell.length_c   1.000
_cell.angle_alpha   90.00
_cell.angle_beta   90.00
_cell.angle_gamma   90.00
#
_symmetry.space_group_name_H-M   'P 1'
#
loop_
_entity.id
_entity.type
_entity.pdbx_description
1 polymer ?
#
loop_
_entity_poly.entity_id
_entity_poly.type
_entity_poly.pdbx_seq_one_letter_code
_entity_poly.pdbx_strand_id
1 'polypeptide(L)'
;MQSNLRKEKFDSRHIGPDANDVEEMLKAIGVESLDKLIDQTVPADIRMTKKMNLDTPVSEYRFIENLKKLASKNKVLRSYIGLGYYPTITPEVIKRNILENPGWYTAYTPYQAEISQGRLEALINYQTMVMELTGMDIANASLLDEGTAAAEAMLMFNELKKRDRKEGNTFLISGGCFPQTIAVVETRAKYLGIEVRVVEDDKMELTDDVFGILVQYPAADGSVKDYTSLFAEAKEKGIYTCVAADLLSLTLLKPPGEFGADVVVGTTQRFGVPMGFGGPHAAYFATKDDYKRMIPGRIIGASLDADGNPGYRMALQTREQHIKREKATSNICTAQVLLAVIAGMYAVYHGAAGLKEIGLRIHKFAMLIDRNLQKLGYKQRNEFYFDTLSIDLSGEHADRRYKILELALDKGYNFVYSGNTIGISVNEVTDISEVKDIISIFAEASGNEGVKMDDMADSSLAIPNGLVRESKFLEHPIFNVYHSETEMLRYLKMLENKDLSLCHSMIPLGSCTMKLNAGTEMAGITWQEFSEMHPFIPADQRIGYLEIINKLEKDLCEITGFAAVSLQPNSGAQGEYAGMLVIRAYQDSIGQSQRNICLIPSSAHGTNPASAIMAGMKVVVVKCDENGNIDVDDLRQKAEQYKDTLAALMVTYPSTHGVFEESIKEVCKIIHDNGGQVYMDGANMNAQVGLTSPALIGADVCHLNLHKTFCIPHGGGGPGVGPIGVASHLVPFLPGHPLAEIGTEQSIGPVSAAPWGSASILIISYAYIMLMGAEGLTDATKVAILNANYMKSRLENYFKALYTGKNDRVAHELIFDAREFKHTAKVEVEDIAKRLMDYGFHAPTVSFPVPGTVMVEPTESESKAEIDRYCDALIAIREEIREIEQGTYPQDNNVLKNAPHTSKSIAVDNWDHPYSREKAVFPTEHTKFSKFWPSVRRIDSAYGDRNLVCSCIDINEYAEEDVKEEPVN
;
A
#
# COMPACT_ATOMS: atom_id res chain seq x y z
N MET A 1 12.97 -21.82 -44.57
CA MET A 1 12.03 -20.73 -44.90
C MET A 1 11.14 -20.32 -43.71
N GLN A 2 11.64 -20.37 -42.46
CA GLN A 2 10.88 -19.92 -41.26
C GLN A 2 11.59 -18.77 -40.50
N SER A 3 12.60 -18.13 -41.10
CA SER A 3 13.53 -17.25 -40.38
C SER A 3 13.32 -15.74 -40.57
N ASN A 4 12.16 -15.27 -41.05
CA ASN A 4 11.92 -13.83 -41.25
C ASN A 4 10.50 -13.37 -40.85
N LEU A 5 9.74 -14.18 -40.10
CA LEU A 5 8.49 -13.70 -39.51
C LEU A 5 8.84 -12.88 -38.27
N ARG A 6 8.67 -11.55 -38.35
CA ARG A 6 8.83 -10.61 -37.22
C ARG A 6 7.98 -11.11 -36.05
N LYS A 7 8.63 -11.63 -35.01
CA LYS A 7 7.95 -11.94 -33.74
C LYS A 7 7.82 -10.65 -32.95
N GLU A 8 6.61 -10.37 -32.47
CA GLU A 8 6.38 -9.30 -31.51
C GLU A 8 7.19 -9.58 -30.24
N LYS A 9 7.95 -8.59 -29.77
CA LYS A 9 8.66 -8.64 -28.50
C LYS A 9 8.15 -7.52 -27.60
N PHE A 10 7.74 -7.88 -26.38
CA PHE A 10 7.22 -6.93 -25.40
C PHE A 10 8.28 -5.93 -24.92
N ASP A 11 9.57 -6.33 -24.89
CA ASP A 11 10.69 -5.44 -24.55
C ASP A 11 10.68 -4.12 -25.35
N SER A 12 10.33 -4.16 -26.64
CA SER A 12 10.21 -2.98 -27.52
C SER A 12 8.99 -2.09 -27.25
N ARG A 13 8.12 -2.48 -26.32
CA ARG A 13 7.01 -1.68 -25.78
C ARG A 13 7.30 -1.17 -24.38
N HIS A 14 8.01 -1.99 -23.58
CA HIS A 14 8.34 -1.69 -22.20
C HIS A 14 9.53 -0.73 -22.06
N ILE A 15 10.54 -0.88 -22.92
CA ILE A 15 11.74 -0.05 -22.96
C ILE A 15 11.48 1.12 -23.92
N GLY A 16 11.60 2.34 -23.39
CA GLY A 16 11.26 3.57 -24.11
C GLY A 16 12.24 3.91 -25.24
N PRO A 17 13.56 3.98 -24.99
CA PRO A 17 14.55 4.30 -26.01
C PRO A 17 14.66 3.16 -27.04
N ASP A 18 14.57 3.51 -28.32
CA ASP A 18 14.83 2.54 -29.39
C ASP A 18 16.34 2.34 -29.63
N ALA A 19 16.70 1.49 -30.59
CA ALA A 19 18.11 1.19 -30.87
C ALA A 19 18.93 2.42 -31.30
N ASN A 20 18.33 3.37 -32.02
CA ASN A 20 19.02 4.60 -32.43
C ASN A 20 19.18 5.54 -31.23
N ASP A 21 18.14 5.70 -30.42
CA ASP A 21 18.20 6.48 -29.19
C ASP A 21 19.31 5.97 -28.27
N VAL A 22 19.40 4.65 -28.08
CA VAL A 22 20.45 4.01 -27.29
C VAL A 22 21.84 4.34 -27.83
N GLU A 23 22.06 4.26 -29.15
CA GLU A 23 23.35 4.63 -29.78
C GLU A 23 23.72 6.10 -29.52
N GLU A 24 22.76 7.02 -29.69
CA GLU A 24 22.96 8.44 -29.42
C GLU A 24 23.29 8.72 -27.95
N MET A 25 22.56 8.09 -27.02
CA MET A 25 22.76 8.26 -25.59
C MET A 25 24.12 7.71 -25.15
N LEU A 26 24.54 6.55 -25.65
CA LEU A 26 25.85 5.97 -25.40
C LEU A 26 26.98 6.88 -25.88
N LYS A 27 26.83 7.45 -27.09
CA LYS A 27 27.78 8.44 -27.63
C LYS A 27 27.85 9.68 -26.76
N ALA A 28 26.72 10.18 -26.27
CA ALA A 28 26.67 11.36 -25.40
C ALA A 28 27.36 11.14 -24.05
N ILE A 29 27.34 9.93 -23.49
CA ILE A 29 28.04 9.59 -22.25
C ILE A 29 29.48 9.06 -22.48
N GLY A 30 29.93 9.02 -23.73
CA GLY A 30 31.29 8.64 -24.10
C GLY A 30 31.62 7.15 -24.00
N VAL A 31 30.67 6.25 -24.27
CA VAL A 31 30.90 4.80 -24.29
C VAL A 31 30.41 4.16 -25.58
N GLU A 32 30.99 3.01 -25.94
CA GLU A 32 30.75 2.36 -27.25
C GLU A 32 29.58 1.34 -27.23
N SER A 33 29.15 0.88 -26.05
CA SER A 33 28.08 -0.11 -25.91
C SER A 33 27.48 -0.12 -24.50
N LEU A 34 26.26 -0.67 -24.37
CA LEU A 34 25.63 -0.95 -23.07
C LEU A 34 26.52 -1.83 -22.19
N ASP A 35 27.12 -2.88 -22.76
CA ASP A 35 28.01 -3.76 -21.98
C ASP A 35 29.21 -3.00 -21.43
N LYS A 36 29.77 -2.06 -22.20
CA LYS A 36 30.87 -1.21 -21.72
C LYS A 36 30.42 -0.26 -20.60
N LEU A 37 29.20 0.26 -20.66
CA LEU A 37 28.61 1.04 -19.56
C LEU A 37 28.48 0.17 -18.30
N ILE A 38 27.98 -1.05 -18.42
CA ILE A 38 27.85 -1.97 -17.29
C ILE A 38 29.22 -2.34 -16.72
N ASP A 39 30.23 -2.61 -17.56
CA ASP A 39 31.61 -2.84 -17.14
C ASP A 39 32.18 -1.70 -16.28
N GLN A 40 31.77 -0.46 -16.58
CA GLN A 40 32.20 0.73 -15.85
C GLN A 40 31.37 0.99 -14.58
N THR A 41 30.18 0.40 -14.47
CA THR A 41 29.18 0.77 -13.45
C THR A 41 29.02 -0.30 -12.37
N VAL A 42 28.94 -1.58 -12.75
CA VAL A 42 28.70 -2.70 -11.82
C VAL A 42 30.03 -3.38 -11.48
N PRO A 43 30.42 -3.47 -10.19
CA PRO A 43 31.70 -4.06 -9.77
C PRO A 43 31.91 -5.49 -10.31
N ALA A 44 33.14 -5.78 -10.71
CA ALA A 44 33.45 -6.99 -11.48
C ALA A 44 33.20 -8.31 -10.72
N ASP A 45 33.38 -8.29 -9.40
CA ASP A 45 33.33 -9.44 -8.49
C ASP A 45 31.91 -9.83 -8.04
N ILE A 46 30.92 -8.99 -8.35
CA ILE A 46 29.49 -9.26 -8.10
C ILE A 46 28.68 -9.45 -9.37
N ARG A 47 29.28 -9.41 -10.55
CA ARG A 47 28.53 -9.61 -11.80
C ARG A 47 28.20 -11.07 -12.04
N MET A 48 26.98 -11.33 -12.50
CA MET A 48 26.56 -12.65 -12.93
C MET A 48 27.37 -13.07 -14.15
N THR A 49 27.91 -14.30 -14.12
CA THR A 49 28.64 -14.88 -15.26
C THR A 49 27.76 -15.78 -16.12
N LYS A 50 26.52 -16.05 -15.68
CA LYS A 50 25.54 -16.90 -16.37
C LYS A 50 24.26 -16.11 -16.55
N LYS A 51 23.58 -16.33 -17.67
CA LYS A 51 22.24 -15.78 -17.89
C LYS A 51 21.24 -16.43 -16.93
N MET A 52 20.23 -15.68 -16.52
CA MET A 52 19.12 -16.19 -15.72
C MET A 52 18.40 -17.32 -16.47
N ASN A 53 18.06 -18.38 -15.76
CA ASN A 53 17.31 -19.53 -16.26
C ASN A 53 15.79 -19.32 -16.12
N LEU A 54 15.26 -18.37 -16.88
CA LEU A 54 13.83 -18.09 -16.97
C LEU A 54 13.25 -18.69 -18.26
N ASP A 55 11.92 -18.79 -18.32
CA ASP A 55 11.24 -19.26 -19.52
C ASP A 55 11.48 -18.29 -20.70
N THR A 56 11.29 -18.82 -21.92
CA THR A 56 11.36 -17.99 -23.12
C THR A 56 10.21 -16.98 -23.10
N PRO A 57 10.44 -15.70 -23.41
CA PRO A 57 9.40 -14.70 -23.40
C PRO A 57 8.27 -15.06 -24.35
N VAL A 58 7.03 -14.82 -23.91
CA VAL A 58 5.82 -14.98 -24.72
C VAL A 58 5.37 -13.64 -25.29
N SER A 59 4.70 -13.65 -26.44
CA SER A 59 4.08 -12.41 -26.95
C SER A 59 2.88 -12.02 -26.10
N GLU A 60 2.50 -10.74 -26.12
CA GLU A 60 1.37 -10.21 -25.35
C GLU A 60 0.08 -11.02 -25.59
N TYR A 61 -0.24 -11.28 -26.87
CA TYR A 61 -1.40 -12.09 -27.23
C TYR A 61 -1.36 -13.52 -26.64
N ARG A 62 -0.20 -14.18 -26.69
CA ARG A 62 -0.05 -15.55 -26.18
C ARG A 62 -0.05 -15.58 -24.65
N PHE A 63 0.46 -14.54 -24.00
CA PHE A 63 0.34 -14.39 -22.56
C PHE A 63 -1.13 -14.37 -22.13
N ILE A 64 -1.97 -13.52 -22.74
CA ILE A 64 -3.40 -13.46 -22.41
C ILE A 64 -4.11 -14.80 -22.66
N GLU A 65 -3.80 -15.49 -23.76
CA GLU A 65 -4.33 -16.83 -24.04
C GLU A 65 -3.95 -17.84 -22.93
N ASN A 66 -2.69 -17.82 -22.49
CA ASN A 66 -2.21 -18.70 -21.43
C ASN A 66 -2.78 -18.32 -20.06
N LEU A 67 -2.90 -17.03 -19.77
CA LEU A 67 -3.51 -16.54 -18.54
C LEU A 67 -4.98 -16.99 -18.43
N LYS A 68 -5.74 -16.98 -19.54
CA LYS A 68 -7.11 -17.52 -19.56
C LYS A 68 -7.17 -19.02 -19.26
N LYS A 69 -6.17 -19.79 -19.70
CA LYS A 69 -6.06 -21.22 -19.38
C LYS A 69 -5.71 -21.46 -17.90
N LEU A 70 -5.00 -20.53 -17.26
CA LEU A 70 -4.74 -20.58 -15.83
C LEU A 70 -5.99 -20.17 -15.04
N ALA A 71 -6.63 -19.09 -15.44
CA ALA A 71 -7.89 -18.61 -14.88
C ALA A 71 -8.96 -19.72 -14.86
N SER A 72 -9.14 -20.46 -15.96
CA SER A 72 -10.15 -21.52 -16.05
C SER A 72 -9.89 -22.75 -15.16
N LYS A 73 -8.72 -22.84 -14.50
CA LYS A 73 -8.44 -23.87 -13.49
C LYS A 73 -8.92 -23.49 -12.09
N ASN A 74 -9.23 -22.22 -11.87
CA ASN A 74 -9.89 -21.76 -10.65
C ASN A 74 -11.39 -22.07 -10.73
N LYS A 75 -11.97 -22.52 -9.62
CA LYS A 75 -13.41 -22.76 -9.49
C LYS A 75 -14.03 -21.61 -8.72
N VAL A 76 -14.77 -20.75 -9.42
CA VAL A 76 -15.48 -19.63 -8.81
C VAL A 76 -16.78 -20.15 -8.19
N LEU A 77 -16.71 -20.54 -6.92
CA LEU A 77 -17.89 -20.93 -6.14
C LEU A 77 -18.41 -19.75 -5.30
N ARG A 78 -19.70 -19.79 -4.97
CA ARG A 78 -20.36 -18.77 -4.15
C ARG A 78 -19.90 -18.92 -2.70
N SER A 79 -19.08 -17.98 -2.24
CA SER A 79 -18.42 -18.09 -0.92
C SER A 79 -19.16 -17.29 0.15
N TYR A 80 -19.63 -18.00 1.18
CA TYR A 80 -20.30 -17.47 2.38
C TYR A 80 -19.45 -17.75 3.63
N ILE A 81 -18.12 -17.75 3.46
CA ILE A 81 -17.14 -18.05 4.51
C ILE A 81 -17.04 -16.90 5.53
N GLY A 82 -17.08 -15.64 5.08
CA GLY A 82 -16.93 -14.47 5.94
C GLY A 82 -15.48 -14.24 6.34
N LEU A 83 -15.22 -14.17 7.65
CA LEU A 83 -13.87 -13.95 8.20
C LEU A 83 -13.17 -12.70 7.65
N GLY A 84 -13.92 -11.61 7.46
CA GLY A 84 -13.40 -10.33 6.97
C GLY A 84 -13.39 -10.17 5.45
N TYR A 85 -13.80 -11.20 4.69
CA TYR A 85 -13.88 -11.15 3.23
C TYR A 85 -15.28 -11.55 2.78
N TYR A 86 -15.96 -10.62 2.10
CA TYR A 86 -17.35 -10.77 1.70
C TYR A 86 -17.49 -10.44 0.22
N PRO A 87 -18.17 -11.27 -0.59
CA PRO A 87 -18.54 -10.89 -1.94
C PRO A 87 -19.27 -9.54 -1.96
N THR A 88 -18.87 -8.65 -2.87
CA THR A 88 -19.42 -7.29 -3.03
C THR A 88 -19.56 -6.96 -4.52
N ILE A 89 -20.41 -6.01 -4.83
CA ILE A 89 -20.60 -5.51 -6.19
C ILE A 89 -19.69 -4.29 -6.36
N THR A 90 -18.62 -4.40 -7.15
CA THR A 90 -17.90 -3.21 -7.63
C THR A 90 -18.76 -2.52 -8.69
N PRO A 91 -19.23 -1.27 -8.47
CA PRO A 91 -20.00 -0.58 -9.50
C PRO A 91 -19.18 -0.43 -10.78
N GLU A 92 -19.74 -0.80 -11.92
CA GLU A 92 -19.00 -0.85 -13.21
C GLU A 92 -18.41 0.51 -13.58
N VAL A 93 -19.07 1.62 -13.23
CA VAL A 93 -18.52 2.97 -13.41
C VAL A 93 -17.24 3.22 -12.61
N ILE A 94 -17.13 2.67 -11.40
CA ILE A 94 -15.93 2.77 -10.56
C ILE A 94 -14.86 1.80 -11.06
N LYS A 95 -15.23 0.55 -11.38
CA LYS A 95 -14.31 -0.45 -11.94
C LYS A 95 -13.61 0.08 -13.19
N ARG A 96 -14.41 0.55 -14.16
CA ARG A 96 -13.89 1.03 -15.45
C ARG A 96 -13.10 2.33 -15.33
N ASN A 97 -13.58 3.29 -14.54
CA ASN A 97 -13.03 4.65 -14.55
C ASN A 97 -12.01 4.92 -13.43
N ILE A 98 -11.77 3.97 -12.51
CA ILE A 98 -10.71 4.03 -11.49
C ILE A 98 -9.79 2.81 -11.61
N LEU A 99 -10.29 1.59 -11.35
CA LEU A 99 -9.44 0.39 -11.27
C LEU A 99 -8.77 0.06 -12.62
N GLU A 100 -9.49 0.24 -13.73
CA GLU A 100 -8.99 0.00 -15.09
C GLU A 100 -8.48 1.28 -15.79
N ASN A 101 -8.37 2.39 -15.06
CA ASN A 101 -7.98 3.69 -15.62
C ASN A 101 -6.56 4.11 -15.19
N PRO A 102 -5.58 4.15 -16.12
CA PRO A 102 -4.21 4.53 -15.80
C PRO A 102 -4.07 5.97 -15.27
N GLY A 103 -5.05 6.84 -15.53
CA GLY A 103 -5.10 8.17 -14.91
C GLY A 103 -5.14 8.13 -13.38
N TRP A 104 -5.70 7.07 -12.79
CA TRP A 104 -5.81 6.87 -11.34
C TRP A 104 -4.72 5.99 -10.75
N TYR A 105 -4.30 4.93 -11.45
CA TYR A 105 -3.40 3.94 -10.85
C TYR A 105 -1.91 4.18 -11.10
N THR A 106 -1.51 5.04 -12.04
CA THR A 106 -0.08 5.18 -12.40
C THR A 106 0.67 6.21 -11.57
N ALA A 107 0.00 7.21 -10.99
CA ALA A 107 0.64 8.16 -10.08
C ALA A 107 1.05 7.47 -8.76
N TYR A 108 1.91 8.11 -7.97
CA TYR A 108 2.28 7.63 -6.64
C TYR A 108 1.81 8.58 -5.54
N THR A 109 2.33 8.39 -4.32
CA THR A 109 2.05 9.18 -3.12
C THR A 109 1.98 10.68 -3.46
N PRO A 110 0.96 11.41 -2.99
CA PRO A 110 0.73 12.82 -3.34
C PRO A 110 1.72 13.77 -2.62
N TYR A 111 3.03 13.56 -2.81
CA TYR A 111 4.09 14.44 -2.31
C TYR A 111 3.96 15.86 -2.88
N GLN A 112 3.53 15.97 -4.14
CA GLN A 112 3.28 17.23 -4.82
C GLN A 112 1.77 17.52 -4.85
N ALA A 113 1.26 18.11 -3.75
CA ALA A 113 -0.17 18.29 -3.51
C ALA A 113 -0.89 19.08 -4.61
N GLU A 114 -0.25 20.07 -5.21
CA GLU A 114 -0.83 21.02 -6.17
C GLU A 114 -1.24 20.36 -7.51
N ILE A 115 -0.63 19.22 -7.82
CA ILE A 115 -0.90 18.37 -8.99
C ILE A 115 -1.45 17.00 -8.58
N SER A 116 -2.08 16.94 -7.39
CA SER A 116 -2.60 15.72 -6.77
C SER A 116 -3.92 15.92 -6.04
N GLN A 117 -4.62 17.03 -6.29
CA GLN A 117 -5.83 17.41 -5.55
C GLN A 117 -6.99 16.43 -5.74
N GLY A 118 -7.04 15.72 -6.87
CA GLY A 118 -8.07 14.72 -7.17
C GLY A 118 -8.04 13.55 -6.20
N ARG A 119 -6.92 12.84 -6.12
CA ARG A 119 -6.79 11.72 -5.18
C ARG A 119 -6.75 12.17 -3.71
N LEU A 120 -6.26 13.37 -3.43
CA LEU A 120 -6.33 13.94 -2.07
C LEU A 120 -7.78 14.19 -1.64
N GLU A 121 -8.62 14.75 -2.51
CA GLU A 121 -10.06 14.91 -2.25
C GLU A 121 -10.75 13.55 -2.10
N ALA A 122 -10.44 12.57 -2.96
CA ALA A 122 -10.98 11.22 -2.84
C ALA A 122 -10.60 10.53 -1.51
N LEU A 123 -9.39 10.77 -1.00
CA LEU A 123 -8.95 10.28 0.30
C LEU A 123 -9.62 11.02 1.48
N ILE A 124 -9.97 12.30 1.31
CA ILE A 124 -10.79 13.04 2.28
C ILE A 124 -12.22 12.46 2.32
N ASN A 125 -12.79 12.08 1.18
CA ASN A 125 -14.08 11.37 1.15
C ASN A 125 -13.99 10.04 1.92
N TYR A 126 -12.91 9.28 1.69
CA TYR A 126 -12.64 8.04 2.43
C TYR A 126 -12.53 8.28 3.94
N GLN A 127 -11.70 9.23 4.38
CA GLN A 127 -11.55 9.55 5.80
C GLN A 127 -12.88 9.96 6.43
N THR A 128 -13.64 10.83 5.76
CA THR A 128 -14.95 11.30 6.23
C THR A 128 -15.94 10.16 6.37
N MET A 129 -16.01 9.29 5.37
CA MET A 129 -16.82 8.08 5.41
C MET A 129 -16.45 7.19 6.60
N VAL A 130 -15.16 6.95 6.84
CA VAL A 130 -14.70 6.14 7.98
C VAL A 130 -15.07 6.81 9.31
N MET A 131 -14.78 8.11 9.49
CA MET A 131 -15.07 8.84 10.72
C MET A 131 -16.56 8.79 11.08
N GLU A 132 -17.43 9.09 10.12
CA GLU A 132 -18.88 9.12 10.37
C GLU A 132 -19.50 7.73 10.55
N LEU A 133 -19.00 6.69 9.87
CA LEU A 133 -19.48 5.33 10.08
C LEU A 133 -19.03 4.76 11.41
N THR A 134 -17.82 5.09 11.87
CA THR A 134 -17.25 4.58 13.13
C THR A 134 -17.58 5.45 14.36
N GLY A 135 -18.04 6.68 14.15
CA GLY A 135 -18.29 7.66 15.21
C GLY A 135 -17.01 8.23 15.83
N MET A 136 -15.91 8.28 15.08
CA MET A 136 -14.58 8.70 15.55
C MET A 136 -14.19 10.07 14.97
N ASP A 137 -13.24 10.75 15.64
CA ASP A 137 -12.89 12.14 15.32
C ASP A 137 -11.89 12.26 14.15
N ILE A 138 -11.00 11.27 13.97
CA ILE A 138 -9.97 11.29 12.93
C ILE A 138 -9.76 9.90 12.35
N ALA A 139 -9.57 9.80 11.03
CA ALA A 139 -9.19 8.58 10.33
C ALA A 139 -7.96 8.82 9.44
N ASN A 140 -7.18 7.76 9.20
CA ASN A 140 -6.03 7.83 8.30
C ASN A 140 -6.41 7.54 6.84
N ALA A 141 -5.44 7.69 5.93
CA ALA A 141 -5.56 7.45 4.49
C ALA A 141 -5.12 6.03 4.12
N SER A 142 -5.66 5.07 4.88
CA SER A 142 -5.50 3.60 4.82
C SER A 142 -4.25 2.97 5.47
N LEU A 143 -4.43 1.71 5.88
CA LEU A 143 -3.41 0.72 6.23
C LEU A 143 -3.52 -0.50 5.29
N LEU A 144 -2.72 -1.54 5.55
CA LEU A 144 -2.47 -2.64 4.62
C LEU A 144 -3.56 -3.72 4.61
N ASP A 145 -4.01 -4.15 5.79
CA ASP A 145 -5.10 -5.12 6.01
C ASP A 145 -5.61 -5.04 7.46
N GLU A 146 -6.72 -5.73 7.79
CA GLU A 146 -7.34 -5.64 9.12
C GLU A 146 -6.41 -6.12 10.25
N GLY A 147 -5.69 -7.23 10.03
CA GLY A 147 -4.78 -7.80 11.04
C GLY A 147 -3.64 -6.84 11.37
N THR A 148 -3.04 -6.21 10.36
CA THR A 148 -2.00 -5.19 10.55
C THR A 148 -2.56 -3.93 11.20
N ALA A 149 -3.78 -3.49 10.87
CA ALA A 149 -4.42 -2.35 11.54
C ALA A 149 -4.67 -2.61 13.04
N ALA A 150 -5.13 -3.81 13.40
CA ALA A 150 -5.29 -4.22 14.79
C ALA A 150 -3.94 -4.26 15.54
N ALA A 151 -2.88 -4.75 14.87
CA ALA A 151 -1.54 -4.75 15.44
C ALA A 151 -0.99 -3.33 15.67
N GLU A 152 -1.27 -2.39 14.76
CA GLU A 152 -0.90 -0.98 14.95
C GLU A 152 -1.65 -0.33 16.13
N ALA A 153 -2.92 -0.72 16.37
CA ALA A 153 -3.66 -0.24 17.55
C ALA A 153 -2.99 -0.68 18.86
N MET A 154 -2.55 -1.95 18.93
CA MET A 154 -1.77 -2.46 20.07
C MET A 154 -0.47 -1.67 20.27
N LEU A 155 0.30 -1.41 19.22
CA LEU A 155 1.55 -0.64 19.31
C LEU A 155 1.32 0.79 19.76
N MET A 156 0.31 1.45 19.19
CA MET A 156 -0.11 2.79 19.56
C MET A 156 -0.49 2.89 21.04
N PHE A 157 -1.27 1.94 21.56
CA PHE A 157 -1.63 1.89 22.98
C PHE A 157 -0.42 1.65 23.88
N ASN A 158 0.48 0.76 23.49
CA ASN A 158 1.70 0.48 24.23
C ASN A 158 2.58 1.74 24.38
N GLU A 159 2.65 2.57 23.34
CA GLU A 159 3.40 3.85 23.38
C GLU A 159 2.66 4.94 24.18
N LEU A 160 1.32 4.95 24.14
CA LEU A 160 0.48 5.91 24.87
C LEU A 160 0.39 5.65 26.38
N LYS A 161 0.80 4.47 26.87
CA LYS A 161 0.73 4.10 28.30
C LYS A 161 1.23 5.21 29.22
N LYS A 162 0.41 5.53 30.23
CA LYS A 162 0.77 6.47 31.30
C LYS A 162 1.98 5.97 32.10
N ARG A 163 2.72 6.90 32.70
CA ARG A 163 3.99 6.60 33.41
C ARG A 163 3.83 5.61 34.56
N ASP A 164 2.72 5.70 35.29
CA ASP A 164 2.32 4.84 36.40
C ASP A 164 1.82 3.45 35.95
N ARG A 165 1.57 3.25 34.65
CA ARG A 165 1.12 1.98 34.04
C ARG A 165 2.18 1.40 33.09
N LYS A 166 3.40 1.95 33.08
CA LYS A 166 4.45 1.54 32.12
C LYS A 166 4.88 0.08 32.26
N GLU A 167 4.75 -0.49 33.46
CA GLU A 167 5.08 -1.88 33.73
C GLU A 167 4.02 -2.86 33.19
N GLY A 168 2.79 -2.39 32.92
CA GLY A 168 1.75 -3.22 32.31
C GLY A 168 2.07 -3.54 30.84
N ASN A 169 2.20 -4.81 30.53
CA ASN A 169 2.62 -5.30 29.21
C ASN A 169 1.63 -6.29 28.59
N THR A 170 0.42 -6.44 29.16
CA THR A 170 -0.60 -7.35 28.65
C THR A 170 -1.58 -6.65 27.72
N PHE A 171 -1.83 -7.26 26.56
CA PHE A 171 -2.87 -6.89 25.62
C PHE A 171 -3.91 -8.02 25.55
N LEU A 172 -5.16 -7.71 25.87
CA LEU A 172 -6.26 -8.68 25.82
C LEU A 172 -6.88 -8.69 24.43
N ILE A 173 -7.14 -9.88 23.88
CA ILE A 173 -7.86 -10.04 22.62
C ILE A 173 -9.07 -10.94 22.84
N SER A 174 -10.22 -10.52 22.33
CA SER A 174 -11.42 -11.35 22.26
C SER A 174 -11.16 -12.60 21.43
N GLY A 175 -11.57 -13.77 21.94
CA GLY A 175 -11.67 -15.00 21.15
C GLY A 175 -12.64 -14.89 19.97
N GLY A 176 -13.51 -13.86 19.96
CA GLY A 176 -14.40 -13.53 18.86
C GLY A 176 -13.75 -12.74 17.71
N CYS A 177 -12.49 -12.34 17.82
CA CYS A 177 -11.75 -11.75 16.69
C CYS A 177 -11.46 -12.80 15.61
N PHE A 178 -11.21 -12.35 14.37
CA PHE A 178 -10.86 -13.29 13.31
C PHE A 178 -9.52 -13.98 13.60
N PRO A 179 -9.37 -15.30 13.31
CA PRO A 179 -8.15 -16.04 13.62
C PRO A 179 -6.88 -15.44 13.02
N GLN A 180 -6.95 -14.93 11.79
CA GLN A 180 -5.84 -14.25 11.14
C GLN A 180 -5.50 -12.90 11.80
N THR A 181 -6.48 -12.16 12.32
CA THR A 181 -6.26 -10.91 13.05
C THR A 181 -5.51 -11.18 14.35
N ILE A 182 -5.96 -12.19 15.11
CA ILE A 182 -5.29 -12.64 16.35
C ILE A 182 -3.82 -12.99 16.06
N ALA A 183 -3.60 -13.86 15.06
CA ALA A 183 -2.25 -14.35 14.74
C ALA A 183 -1.29 -13.24 14.27
N VAL A 184 -1.77 -12.22 13.55
CA VAL A 184 -0.95 -11.07 13.15
C VAL A 184 -0.59 -10.20 14.37
N VAL A 185 -1.52 -9.99 15.30
CA VAL A 185 -1.26 -9.24 16.54
C VAL A 185 -0.25 -9.98 17.43
N GLU A 186 -0.42 -11.28 17.63
CA GLU A 186 0.53 -12.13 18.36
C GLU A 186 1.94 -12.07 17.73
N THR A 187 2.01 -12.14 16.40
CA THR A 187 3.27 -12.03 15.65
C THR A 187 3.93 -10.67 15.88
N ARG A 188 3.15 -9.58 15.93
CA ARG A 188 3.66 -8.22 16.22
C ARG A 188 4.14 -8.08 17.66
N ALA A 189 3.52 -8.77 18.61
CA ALA A 189 3.84 -8.68 20.03
C ALA A 189 5.12 -9.43 20.42
N LYS A 190 5.40 -10.57 19.76
CA LYS A 190 6.37 -11.61 20.18
C LYS A 190 7.72 -11.07 20.67
N TYR A 191 8.36 -10.15 19.94
CA TYR A 191 9.69 -9.63 20.28
C TYR A 191 9.70 -8.27 20.97
N LEU A 192 8.52 -7.71 21.25
CA LEU A 192 8.37 -6.41 21.91
C LEU A 192 8.15 -6.52 23.43
N GLY A 193 8.13 -7.75 23.96
CA GLY A 193 7.84 -8.00 25.37
C GLY A 193 6.38 -7.74 25.75
N ILE A 194 5.49 -7.72 24.76
CA ILE A 194 4.05 -7.60 24.93
C ILE A 194 3.48 -9.01 25.09
N GLU A 195 2.73 -9.25 26.16
CA GLU A 195 2.00 -10.49 26.38
C GLU A 195 0.60 -10.35 25.78
N VAL A 196 0.29 -11.16 24.76
CA VAL A 196 -1.06 -11.24 24.20
C VAL A 196 -1.81 -12.37 24.89
N ARG A 197 -2.98 -12.07 25.48
CA ARG A 197 -3.87 -13.08 26.07
C ARG A 197 -5.18 -13.10 25.30
N VAL A 198 -5.46 -14.20 24.61
CA VAL A 198 -6.75 -14.44 23.94
C VAL A 198 -7.73 -15.02 24.95
N VAL A 199 -8.86 -14.35 25.16
CA VAL A 199 -9.86 -14.70 26.17
C VAL A 199 -11.28 -14.52 25.63
N GLU A 200 -12.21 -15.31 26.15
CA GLU A 200 -13.65 -15.08 25.91
C GLU A 200 -14.09 -13.76 26.53
N ASP A 201 -15.01 -13.04 25.87
CA ASP A 201 -15.42 -11.69 26.29
C ASP A 201 -15.95 -11.64 27.73
N ASP A 202 -16.69 -12.66 28.17
CA ASP A 202 -17.26 -12.76 29.51
C ASP A 202 -16.23 -13.09 30.60
N LYS A 203 -15.00 -13.45 30.20
CA LYS A 203 -13.88 -13.80 31.07
C LYS A 203 -12.75 -12.77 31.01
N MET A 204 -12.97 -11.61 30.37
CA MET A 204 -11.98 -10.53 30.34
C MET A 204 -11.81 -9.92 31.74
N GLU A 205 -10.67 -10.19 32.36
CA GLU A 205 -10.29 -9.59 33.63
C GLU A 205 -9.40 -8.35 33.40
N LEU A 206 -9.89 -7.18 33.81
CA LEU A 206 -9.18 -5.91 33.64
C LEU A 206 -8.24 -5.65 34.83
N THR A 207 -7.09 -6.30 34.82
CA THR A 207 -6.03 -6.19 35.83
C THR A 207 -5.07 -5.02 35.56
N ASP A 208 -4.17 -4.73 36.50
CA ASP A 208 -3.27 -3.56 36.41
C ASP A 208 -2.15 -3.71 35.36
N ASP A 209 -1.84 -4.94 34.95
CA ASP A 209 -0.88 -5.27 33.89
C ASP A 209 -1.47 -5.09 32.47
N VAL A 210 -2.79 -4.97 32.35
CA VAL A 210 -3.47 -4.79 31.06
C VAL A 210 -3.38 -3.33 30.63
N PHE A 211 -2.94 -3.09 29.39
CA PHE A 211 -2.89 -1.75 28.81
C PHE A 211 -3.87 -1.52 27.67
N GLY A 212 -4.37 -2.59 27.04
CA GLY A 212 -5.31 -2.48 25.95
C GLY A 212 -6.14 -3.73 25.73
N ILE A 213 -7.29 -3.55 25.08
CA ILE A 213 -8.23 -4.61 24.71
C ILE A 213 -8.56 -4.47 23.23
N LEU A 214 -8.63 -5.60 22.51
CA LEU A 214 -9.19 -5.71 21.16
C LEU A 214 -10.43 -6.61 21.17
N VAL A 215 -11.55 -6.10 20.66
CA VAL A 215 -12.78 -6.87 20.41
C VAL A 215 -13.21 -6.74 18.95
N GLN A 216 -14.06 -7.65 18.48
CA GLN A 216 -14.61 -7.63 17.12
C GLN A 216 -16.11 -7.33 17.16
N TYR A 217 -16.59 -6.54 16.19
CA TYR A 217 -17.98 -6.08 16.12
C TYR A 217 -18.51 -5.96 14.68
N PRO A 218 -19.36 -6.90 14.20
CA PRO A 218 -19.75 -8.18 14.83
C PRO A 218 -18.56 -9.15 14.97
N ALA A 219 -18.67 -10.14 15.85
CA ALA A 219 -17.64 -11.15 16.05
C ALA A 219 -17.53 -12.14 14.87
N ALA A 220 -16.47 -12.95 14.85
CA ALA A 220 -16.18 -13.94 13.82
C ALA A 220 -17.27 -15.01 13.66
N ASP A 221 -18.00 -15.30 14.73
CA ASP A 221 -19.16 -16.20 14.74
C ASP A 221 -20.47 -15.49 14.37
N GLY A 222 -20.42 -14.18 14.12
CA GLY A 222 -21.54 -13.32 13.78
C GLY A 222 -22.24 -12.67 14.97
N SER A 223 -21.84 -12.97 16.22
CA SER A 223 -22.50 -12.41 17.40
C SER A 223 -22.33 -10.89 17.50
N VAL A 224 -23.41 -10.21 17.89
CA VAL A 224 -23.43 -8.77 18.19
C VAL A 224 -23.59 -8.59 19.69
N LYS A 225 -22.59 -7.96 20.34
CA LYS A 225 -22.52 -7.77 21.80
C LYS A 225 -22.43 -6.28 22.15
N ASP A 226 -22.94 -5.92 23.32
CA ASP A 226 -22.82 -4.57 23.87
C ASP A 226 -21.58 -4.46 24.77
N TYR A 227 -20.56 -3.74 24.30
CA TYR A 227 -19.30 -3.52 25.03
C TYR A 227 -19.31 -2.27 25.92
N THR A 228 -20.42 -1.54 26.01
CA THR A 228 -20.50 -0.25 26.75
C THR A 228 -19.99 -0.37 28.18
N SER A 229 -20.39 -1.42 28.91
CA SER A 229 -19.98 -1.60 30.31
C SER A 229 -18.50 -1.95 30.44
N LEU A 230 -18.00 -2.85 29.58
CA LEU A 230 -16.58 -3.24 29.56
C LEU A 230 -15.69 -2.03 29.27
N PHE A 231 -16.08 -1.19 28.31
CA PHE A 231 -15.27 -0.03 27.92
C PHE A 231 -15.33 1.10 28.94
N ALA A 232 -16.45 1.26 29.64
CA ALA A 232 -16.54 2.16 30.79
C ALA A 232 -15.57 1.73 31.91
N GLU A 233 -15.53 0.44 32.26
CA GLU A 233 -14.59 -0.10 33.24
C GLU A 233 -13.12 0.04 32.80
N ALA A 234 -12.83 -0.27 31.54
CA ALA A 234 -11.49 -0.10 30.96
C ALA A 234 -11.03 1.37 31.06
N LYS A 235 -11.90 2.32 30.74
CA LYS A 235 -11.62 3.75 30.84
C LYS A 235 -11.33 4.18 32.29
N GLU A 236 -12.09 3.70 33.28
CA GLU A 236 -11.83 3.98 34.69
C GLU A 236 -10.45 3.49 35.15
N LYS A 237 -9.99 2.36 34.58
CA LYS A 237 -8.67 1.78 34.83
C LYS A 237 -7.57 2.34 33.92
N GLY A 238 -7.88 3.26 32.99
CA GLY A 238 -6.91 3.79 32.04
C GLY A 238 -6.37 2.75 31.05
N ILE A 239 -7.19 1.76 30.71
CA ILE A 239 -6.94 0.72 29.69
C ILE A 239 -7.56 1.20 28.37
N TYR A 240 -6.80 1.14 27.29
CA TYR A 240 -7.26 1.57 25.97
C TYR A 240 -8.13 0.50 25.29
N THR A 241 -9.07 0.93 24.47
CA THR A 241 -10.06 0.06 23.84
C THR A 241 -10.03 0.15 22.32
N CYS A 242 -9.89 -0.99 21.65
CA CYS A 242 -9.93 -1.11 20.20
C CYS A 242 -11.06 -2.03 19.76
N VAL A 243 -11.78 -1.61 18.71
CA VAL A 243 -12.81 -2.43 18.05
C VAL A 243 -12.43 -2.67 16.59
N ALA A 244 -12.30 -3.93 16.20
CA ALA A 244 -12.28 -4.32 14.79
C ALA A 244 -13.73 -4.43 14.29
N ALA A 245 -14.18 -3.53 13.41
CA ALA A 245 -15.58 -3.41 13.01
C ALA A 245 -15.82 -3.47 11.49
N ASP A 246 -16.96 -4.04 11.09
CA ASP A 246 -17.41 -4.06 9.70
C ASP A 246 -18.21 -2.78 9.38
N LEU A 247 -17.73 -1.95 8.46
CA LEU A 247 -18.36 -0.66 8.13
C LEU A 247 -19.79 -0.79 7.59
N LEU A 248 -20.13 -1.88 6.89
CA LEU A 248 -21.48 -2.08 6.36
C LEU A 248 -22.46 -2.39 7.49
N SER A 249 -22.03 -3.18 8.47
CA SER A 249 -22.81 -3.46 9.68
C SER A 249 -23.11 -2.18 10.46
N LEU A 250 -22.16 -1.23 10.49
CA LEU A 250 -22.32 0.06 11.16
C LEU A 250 -23.34 0.98 10.48
N THR A 251 -23.89 0.63 9.31
CA THR A 251 -25.06 1.35 8.76
C THR A 251 -26.33 1.07 9.56
N LEU A 252 -26.39 -0.05 10.29
CA LEU A 252 -27.51 -0.48 11.13
C LEU A 252 -27.17 -0.57 12.61
N LEU A 253 -25.90 -0.85 12.95
CA LEU A 253 -25.42 -1.01 14.31
C LEU A 253 -24.90 0.30 14.88
N LYS A 254 -25.17 0.54 16.17
CA LYS A 254 -24.61 1.63 16.95
C LYS A 254 -23.08 1.60 16.79
N PRO A 255 -22.46 2.69 16.31
CA PRO A 255 -21.04 2.69 15.98
C PRO A 255 -20.14 2.73 17.22
N PRO A 256 -18.90 2.20 17.16
CA PRO A 256 -18.06 2.05 18.34
C PRO A 256 -17.68 3.33 19.08
N GLY A 257 -17.59 4.47 18.39
CA GLY A 257 -17.36 5.77 19.04
C GLY A 257 -18.45 6.12 20.06
N GLU A 258 -19.70 5.69 19.83
CA GLU A 258 -20.84 5.98 20.71
C GLU A 258 -20.94 5.08 21.93
N PHE A 259 -20.15 4.00 22.02
CA PHE A 259 -20.05 3.15 23.20
C PHE A 259 -18.64 3.15 23.83
N GLY A 260 -17.79 4.10 23.42
CA GLY A 260 -16.60 4.50 24.18
C GLY A 260 -15.26 4.03 23.63
N ALA A 261 -15.20 3.44 22.43
CA ALA A 261 -13.96 2.98 21.82
C ALA A 261 -12.90 4.10 21.71
N ASP A 262 -11.62 3.78 21.87
CA ASP A 262 -10.51 4.71 21.61
C ASP A 262 -10.01 4.63 20.17
N VAL A 263 -10.04 3.43 19.59
CA VAL A 263 -9.63 3.14 18.21
C VAL A 263 -10.63 2.18 17.57
N VAL A 264 -10.95 2.42 16.30
CA VAL A 264 -11.74 1.51 15.46
C VAL A 264 -10.93 1.16 14.21
N VAL A 265 -10.81 -0.12 13.92
CA VAL A 265 -10.07 -0.65 12.77
C VAL A 265 -10.93 -1.62 11.98
N GLY A 266 -10.52 -1.95 10.77
CA GLY A 266 -11.18 -2.97 9.95
C GLY A 266 -10.74 -2.88 8.51
N THR A 267 -11.44 -3.59 7.63
CA THR A 267 -11.27 -3.49 6.18
C THR A 267 -12.44 -2.76 5.53
N THR A 268 -12.17 -2.04 4.44
CA THR A 268 -13.21 -1.45 3.58
C THR A 268 -13.49 -2.31 2.34
N GLN A 269 -13.05 -3.58 2.32
CA GLN A 269 -13.18 -4.47 1.16
C GLN A 269 -14.60 -4.52 0.60
N ARG A 270 -15.59 -4.77 1.45
CA ARG A 270 -16.99 -4.94 1.02
C ARG A 270 -17.69 -3.65 0.58
N PHE A 271 -16.96 -2.55 0.48
CA PHE A 271 -17.41 -1.32 -0.18
C PHE A 271 -16.89 -1.32 -1.63
N GLY A 272 -17.35 -2.30 -2.41
CA GLY A 272 -17.10 -2.38 -3.85
C GLY A 272 -15.68 -2.75 -4.26
N VAL A 273 -14.83 -3.31 -3.38
CA VAL A 273 -13.49 -3.82 -3.75
C VAL A 273 -13.53 -5.35 -3.85
N PRO A 274 -13.08 -5.97 -4.96
CA PRO A 274 -13.09 -7.44 -5.10
C PRO A 274 -12.28 -8.15 -4.01
N MET A 275 -12.64 -9.39 -3.63
CA MET A 275 -11.93 -10.14 -2.58
C MET A 275 -10.47 -10.46 -2.96
N GLY A 276 -10.18 -10.62 -4.24
CA GLY A 276 -8.83 -10.68 -4.81
C GLY A 276 -7.94 -11.80 -4.25
N PHE A 277 -8.54 -12.88 -3.76
CA PHE A 277 -7.86 -13.97 -3.06
C PHE A 277 -6.98 -13.49 -1.88
N GLY A 278 -7.43 -12.42 -1.20
CA GLY A 278 -6.79 -11.84 -0.02
C GLY A 278 -6.56 -10.34 -0.10
N GLY A 279 -6.51 -9.77 -1.31
CA GLY A 279 -6.31 -8.34 -1.50
C GLY A 279 -5.96 -7.95 -2.94
N PRO A 280 -5.67 -6.66 -3.17
CA PRO A 280 -5.47 -5.64 -2.15
C PRO A 280 -6.78 -5.03 -1.62
N HIS A 281 -6.80 -4.63 -0.34
CA HIS A 281 -7.91 -3.90 0.29
C HIS A 281 -7.38 -2.81 1.20
N ALA A 282 -8.06 -1.67 1.27
CA ALA A 282 -7.72 -0.65 2.24
C ALA A 282 -8.25 -1.03 3.62
N ALA A 283 -7.34 -1.20 4.58
CA ALA A 283 -7.74 -1.20 5.98
C ALA A 283 -7.91 0.22 6.48
N TYR A 284 -8.91 0.46 7.33
CA TYR A 284 -9.13 1.76 7.95
C TYR A 284 -8.61 1.76 9.39
N PHE A 285 -8.20 2.94 9.85
CA PHE A 285 -7.83 3.19 11.24
C PHE A 285 -8.41 4.53 11.67
N ALA A 286 -9.34 4.51 12.61
CA ALA A 286 -10.01 5.69 13.13
C ALA A 286 -9.81 5.79 14.65
N THR A 287 -9.64 7.01 15.17
CA THR A 287 -9.32 7.25 16.57
C THR A 287 -9.84 8.59 17.07
N LYS A 288 -9.72 8.87 18.37
CA LYS A 288 -10.05 10.16 18.97
C LYS A 288 -9.02 11.22 18.59
N ASP A 289 -9.43 12.49 18.52
CA ASP A 289 -8.54 13.60 18.16
C ASP A 289 -7.32 13.71 19.10
N ASP A 290 -7.50 13.35 20.38
CA ASP A 290 -6.45 13.27 21.41
C ASP A 290 -5.21 12.47 20.96
N TYR A 291 -5.39 11.51 20.06
CA TYR A 291 -4.34 10.60 19.63
C TYR A 291 -3.79 10.86 18.21
N LYS A 292 -4.16 11.99 17.57
CA LYS A 292 -3.73 12.36 16.21
C LYS A 292 -2.23 12.40 15.97
N ARG A 293 -1.41 12.52 17.03
CA ARG A 293 0.06 12.51 16.94
C ARG A 293 0.66 11.10 16.89
N MET A 294 -0.14 10.08 17.21
CA MET A 294 0.28 8.68 17.29
C MET A 294 -0.37 7.78 16.24
N ILE A 295 -1.41 8.26 15.55
CA ILE A 295 -2.07 7.51 14.47
C ILE A 295 -1.05 7.06 13.39
N PRO A 296 -1.10 5.80 12.94
CA PRO A 296 -0.19 5.25 11.93
C PRO A 296 -0.57 5.69 10.51
N GLY A 297 0.43 5.74 9.63
CA GLY A 297 0.25 6.03 8.21
C GLY A 297 -0.08 7.50 7.88
N ARG A 298 -0.42 7.72 6.61
CA ARG A 298 -0.76 9.04 6.08
C ARG A 298 -2.10 9.52 6.61
N ILE A 299 -2.25 10.83 6.74
CA ILE A 299 -3.55 11.50 6.94
C ILE A 299 -3.63 12.61 5.92
N ILE A 300 -4.77 12.81 5.28
CA ILE A 300 -5.04 13.97 4.45
C ILE A 300 -5.73 15.04 5.29
N GLY A 301 -5.32 16.29 5.13
CA GLY A 301 -5.94 17.43 5.77
C GLY A 301 -6.11 18.60 4.82
N ALA A 302 -7.10 19.44 5.12
CA ALA A 302 -7.31 20.70 4.45
C ALA A 302 -6.25 21.74 4.87
N SER A 303 -5.97 22.65 3.95
CA SER A 303 -5.13 23.82 4.16
C SER A 303 -5.56 24.92 3.18
N LEU A 304 -4.79 26.00 3.13
CA LEU A 304 -4.93 27.09 2.17
C LEU A 304 -3.75 27.10 1.20
N ASP A 305 -4.01 27.52 -0.03
CA ASP A 305 -2.98 27.85 -1.01
C ASP A 305 -2.49 29.29 -0.87
N ALA A 306 -1.48 29.67 -1.65
CA ALA A 306 -0.85 30.99 -1.58
C ALA A 306 -1.80 32.16 -1.90
N ASP A 307 -2.93 31.90 -2.57
CA ASP A 307 -3.94 32.90 -2.89
C ASP A 307 -5.10 32.87 -1.87
N GLY A 308 -5.03 31.99 -0.85
CA GLY A 308 -6.05 31.83 0.20
C GLY A 308 -7.14 30.82 -0.12
N ASN A 309 -7.07 30.10 -1.25
CA ASN A 309 -8.08 29.11 -1.63
C ASN A 309 -7.91 27.81 -0.83
N PRO A 310 -9.00 27.07 -0.53
CA PRO A 310 -8.90 25.75 0.06
C PRO A 310 -8.15 24.75 -0.83
N GLY A 311 -7.30 23.92 -0.21
CA GLY A 311 -6.62 22.81 -0.88
C GLY A 311 -6.20 21.73 0.11
N TYR A 312 -6.05 20.50 -0.37
CA TYR A 312 -5.71 19.34 0.46
C TYR A 312 -4.22 19.03 0.43
N ARG A 313 -3.70 18.40 1.50
CA ARG A 313 -2.33 17.88 1.58
C ARG A 313 -2.23 16.70 2.55
N MET A 314 -1.13 15.95 2.49
CA MET A 314 -0.79 15.01 3.57
C MET A 314 -0.42 15.79 4.83
N ALA A 315 -1.14 15.62 5.95
CA ALA A 315 -0.98 16.35 7.20
C ALA A 315 -0.16 15.60 8.27
N LEU A 316 0.47 16.34 9.17
CA LEU A 316 1.27 15.80 10.29
C LEU A 316 2.34 14.77 9.86
N GLN A 317 3.00 15.00 8.72
CA GLN A 317 3.98 14.07 8.11
C GLN A 317 5.16 13.73 9.02
N THR A 318 5.44 14.55 10.04
CA THR A 318 6.49 14.28 11.04
C THR A 318 6.27 12.98 11.83
N ARG A 319 5.10 12.33 11.75
CA ARG A 319 4.87 10.99 12.31
C ARG A 319 5.51 9.86 11.50
N GLU A 320 5.72 10.09 10.21
CA GLU A 320 6.03 9.06 9.24
C GLU A 320 7.53 8.74 9.16
N GLN A 321 7.83 7.54 8.63
CA GLN A 321 9.17 6.95 8.56
C GLN A 321 10.22 7.83 7.87
N HIS A 322 9.83 8.59 6.83
CA HIS A 322 10.76 9.38 6.02
C HIS A 322 11.32 10.60 6.79
N ILE A 323 10.64 11.02 7.87
CA ILE A 323 11.10 12.11 8.76
C ILE A 323 11.64 11.55 10.07
N LYS A 324 10.86 10.69 10.75
CA LYS A 324 11.16 10.25 12.12
C LYS A 324 11.96 8.94 12.23
N ARG A 325 12.15 8.19 11.13
CA ARG A 325 12.97 6.97 11.09
C ARG A 325 12.61 6.01 12.23
N GLU A 326 13.55 5.66 13.11
CA GLU A 326 13.35 4.78 14.27
C GLU A 326 12.31 5.29 15.30
N LYS A 327 11.92 6.57 15.26
CA LYS A 327 10.90 7.17 16.14
C LYS A 327 9.55 7.36 15.45
N ALA A 328 9.37 6.83 14.25
CA ALA A 328 8.11 6.92 13.53
C ALA A 328 7.02 6.12 14.27
N THR A 329 5.75 6.47 14.03
CA THR A 329 4.62 5.77 14.66
C THR A 329 4.42 4.36 14.11
N SER A 330 4.89 4.10 12.88
CA SER A 330 4.86 2.82 12.18
C SER A 330 5.95 2.80 11.11
N ASN A 331 6.30 1.61 10.61
CA ASN A 331 7.17 1.44 9.45
C ASN A 331 6.44 1.63 8.10
N ILE A 332 5.11 1.77 8.09
CA ILE A 332 4.33 1.83 6.84
C ILE A 332 4.79 2.98 5.93
N CYS A 333 4.90 2.68 4.63
CA CYS A 333 5.21 3.65 3.57
C CYS A 333 4.20 3.54 2.44
N THR A 334 4.29 2.54 1.56
CA THR A 334 3.19 2.20 0.64
C THR A 334 2.02 1.64 1.44
N ALA A 335 0.80 2.13 1.17
CA ALA A 335 -0.43 1.70 1.82
C ALA A 335 -1.39 1.11 0.77
N GLN A 336 -2.67 1.51 0.76
CA GLN A 336 -3.71 0.96 -0.11
C GLN A 336 -4.58 2.06 -0.73
N VAL A 337 -3.95 3.15 -1.20
CA VAL A 337 -4.63 4.38 -1.64
C VAL A 337 -5.68 4.13 -2.73
N LEU A 338 -5.35 3.40 -3.80
CA LEU A 338 -6.30 3.13 -4.89
C LEU A 338 -7.58 2.45 -4.38
N LEU A 339 -7.45 1.56 -3.39
CA LEU A 339 -8.56 0.80 -2.84
C LEU A 339 -9.36 1.63 -1.84
N ALA A 340 -8.71 2.54 -1.11
CA ALA A 340 -9.37 3.55 -0.30
C ALA A 340 -10.20 4.52 -1.17
N VAL A 341 -9.67 4.90 -2.34
CA VAL A 341 -10.41 5.69 -3.34
C VAL A 341 -11.64 4.93 -3.83
N ILE A 342 -11.51 3.65 -4.20
CA ILE A 342 -12.66 2.84 -4.63
C ILE A 342 -13.73 2.76 -3.53
N ALA A 343 -13.34 2.48 -2.28
CA ALA A 343 -14.28 2.39 -1.17
C ALA A 343 -14.95 3.74 -0.85
N GLY A 344 -14.19 4.85 -0.90
CA GLY A 344 -14.74 6.19 -0.75
C GLY A 344 -15.74 6.53 -1.86
N MET A 345 -15.44 6.17 -3.11
CA MET A 345 -16.34 6.39 -4.25
C MET A 345 -17.58 5.49 -4.21
N TYR A 346 -17.47 4.28 -3.67
CA TYR A 346 -18.62 3.42 -3.39
C TYR A 346 -19.59 4.10 -2.43
N ALA A 347 -19.09 4.70 -1.34
CA ALA A 347 -19.91 5.46 -0.41
C ALA A 347 -20.49 6.74 -1.04
N VAL A 348 -19.73 7.45 -1.88
CA VAL A 348 -20.24 8.61 -2.66
C VAL A 348 -21.37 8.20 -3.61
N TYR A 349 -21.24 7.05 -4.28
CA TYR A 349 -22.23 6.58 -5.24
C TYR A 349 -23.56 6.17 -4.60
N HIS A 350 -23.48 5.45 -3.48
CA HIS A 350 -24.66 4.92 -2.80
C HIS A 350 -25.26 5.91 -1.79
N GLY A 351 -24.45 6.80 -1.21
CA GLY A 351 -24.85 7.68 -0.10
C GLY A 351 -25.31 6.90 1.14
N ALA A 352 -25.73 7.63 2.18
CA ALA A 352 -26.22 7.04 3.43
C ALA A 352 -27.39 6.07 3.20
N ALA A 353 -28.35 6.48 2.36
CA ALA A 353 -29.58 5.73 2.11
C ALA A 353 -29.30 4.41 1.38
N GLY A 354 -28.48 4.43 0.32
CA GLY A 354 -28.13 3.23 -0.44
C GLY A 354 -27.32 2.24 0.39
N LEU A 355 -26.34 2.72 1.16
CA LEU A 355 -25.55 1.86 2.06
C LEU A 355 -26.44 1.19 3.12
N LYS A 356 -27.38 1.95 3.72
CA LYS A 356 -28.35 1.41 4.68
C LYS A 356 -29.28 0.39 4.03
N GLU A 357 -29.73 0.62 2.80
CA GLU A 357 -30.56 -0.34 2.05
C GLU A 357 -29.80 -1.64 1.79
N ILE A 358 -28.54 -1.56 1.37
CA ILE A 358 -27.66 -2.72 1.18
C ILE A 358 -27.51 -3.50 2.50
N GLY A 359 -27.18 -2.81 3.60
CA GLY A 359 -27.07 -3.41 4.92
C GLY A 359 -28.38 -4.09 5.37
N LEU A 360 -29.52 -3.42 5.20
CA LEU A 360 -30.84 -3.97 5.52
C LEU A 360 -31.19 -5.21 4.69
N ARG A 361 -30.86 -5.21 3.40
CA ARG A 361 -31.12 -6.34 2.50
C ARG A 361 -30.35 -7.58 2.95
N ILE A 362 -29.05 -7.41 3.20
CA ILE A 362 -28.16 -8.49 3.68
C ILE A 362 -28.69 -9.05 5.02
N HIS A 363 -28.99 -8.16 5.97
CA HIS A 363 -29.51 -8.56 7.28
C HIS A 363 -30.83 -9.34 7.16
N LYS A 364 -31.77 -8.88 6.32
CA LYS A 364 -33.05 -9.57 6.10
C LYS A 364 -32.87 -10.95 5.46
N PHE A 365 -31.92 -11.12 4.54
CA PHE A 365 -31.62 -12.43 3.99
C PHE A 365 -31.01 -13.37 5.03
N ALA A 366 -30.11 -12.88 5.90
CA ALA A 366 -29.61 -13.66 7.03
C ALA A 366 -30.74 -14.10 7.97
N MET A 367 -31.66 -13.19 8.31
CA MET A 367 -32.85 -13.53 9.11
C MET A 367 -33.78 -14.53 8.43
N LEU A 368 -33.96 -14.42 7.11
CA LEU A 368 -34.79 -15.36 6.35
C LEU A 368 -34.18 -16.76 6.34
N ILE A 369 -32.86 -16.87 6.15
CA ILE A 369 -32.14 -18.14 6.25
C ILE A 369 -32.32 -18.71 7.66
N ASP A 370 -31.97 -17.95 8.70
CA ASP A 370 -32.04 -18.37 10.10
C ASP A 370 -33.41 -18.96 10.46
N ARG A 371 -34.51 -18.23 10.21
CA ARG A 371 -35.87 -18.69 10.54
C ARG A 371 -36.23 -20.00 9.86
N ASN A 372 -35.87 -20.17 8.59
CA ASN A 372 -36.16 -21.41 7.87
C ASN A 372 -35.29 -22.57 8.35
N LEU A 373 -34.03 -22.31 8.72
CA LEU A 373 -33.16 -23.31 9.34
C LEU A 373 -33.69 -23.73 10.72
N GLN A 374 -34.20 -22.80 11.53
CA GLN A 374 -34.85 -23.12 12.80
C GLN A 374 -36.10 -24.00 12.62
N LYS A 375 -36.91 -23.77 11.59
CA LYS A 375 -38.06 -24.64 11.25
C LYS A 375 -37.65 -26.06 10.84
N LEU A 376 -36.45 -26.20 10.29
CA LEU A 376 -35.83 -27.50 9.95
C LEU A 376 -35.19 -28.19 11.18
N GLY A 377 -35.27 -27.57 12.35
CA GLY A 377 -34.73 -28.07 13.61
C GLY A 377 -33.27 -27.71 13.86
N TYR A 378 -32.61 -26.93 12.97
CA TYR A 378 -31.26 -26.46 13.23
C TYR A 378 -31.27 -25.34 14.26
N LYS A 379 -30.24 -25.32 15.11
CA LYS A 379 -30.10 -24.30 16.15
C LYS A 379 -29.12 -23.23 15.71
N GLN A 380 -29.57 -21.99 15.60
CA GLN A 380 -28.70 -20.82 15.57
C GLN A 380 -28.18 -20.55 16.99
N ARG A 381 -26.85 -20.35 17.13
CA ARG A 381 -26.22 -20.04 18.42
C ARG A 381 -26.46 -18.61 18.88
N ASN A 382 -26.49 -17.67 17.93
CA ASN A 382 -26.52 -16.25 18.22
C ASN A 382 -27.94 -15.71 18.11
N GLU A 383 -28.44 -15.11 19.19
CA GLU A 383 -29.72 -14.37 19.17
C GLU A 383 -29.62 -13.11 18.30
N PHE A 384 -28.47 -12.44 18.34
CA PHE A 384 -28.24 -11.18 17.64
C PHE A 384 -27.04 -11.29 16.71
N TYR A 385 -27.22 -10.81 15.48
CA TYR A 385 -26.23 -10.87 14.41
C TYR A 385 -26.53 -9.83 13.33
N PHE A 386 -25.54 -9.50 12.51
CA PHE A 386 -25.74 -8.69 11.31
C PHE A 386 -26.01 -9.57 10.08
N ASP A 387 -24.98 -10.24 9.56
CA ASP A 387 -25.04 -11.01 8.31
C ASP A 387 -24.56 -12.45 8.45
N THR A 388 -23.97 -12.79 9.60
CA THR A 388 -23.25 -14.04 9.81
C THR A 388 -24.00 -14.92 10.81
N LEU A 389 -24.35 -16.12 10.37
CA LEU A 389 -25.08 -17.12 11.13
C LEU A 389 -24.14 -18.22 11.63
N SER A 390 -24.27 -18.64 12.89
CA SER A 390 -23.52 -19.78 13.46
C SER A 390 -24.44 -20.97 13.79
N ILE A 391 -24.58 -21.88 12.83
CA ILE A 391 -25.48 -23.03 12.94
C ILE A 391 -24.81 -24.17 13.70
N ASP A 392 -25.39 -24.54 14.86
CA ASP A 392 -24.92 -25.64 15.69
C ASP A 392 -25.41 -26.99 15.16
N LEU A 393 -24.45 -27.88 14.93
CA LEU A 393 -24.66 -29.26 14.53
C LEU A 393 -24.27 -30.25 15.63
N SER A 394 -24.09 -29.80 16.87
CA SER A 394 -23.83 -30.72 17.99
C SER A 394 -25.03 -31.64 18.29
N GLY A 395 -24.79 -32.73 19.03
CA GLY A 395 -25.85 -33.69 19.42
C GLY A 395 -26.43 -34.48 18.25
N GLU A 396 -27.75 -34.48 18.10
CA GLU A 396 -28.51 -35.25 17.10
C GLU A 396 -28.26 -34.83 15.63
N HIS A 397 -27.46 -33.78 15.40
CA HIS A 397 -27.16 -33.23 14.07
C HIS A 397 -25.72 -33.46 13.62
N ALA A 398 -24.87 -34.11 14.44
CA ALA A 398 -23.44 -34.23 14.19
C ALA A 398 -23.13 -34.92 12.85
N ASP A 399 -23.90 -35.96 12.52
CA ASP A 399 -23.74 -36.73 11.28
C ASP A 399 -24.15 -35.95 10.02
N ARG A 400 -24.89 -34.83 10.16
CA ARG A 400 -25.37 -34.03 9.01
C ARG A 400 -24.28 -33.14 8.42
N ARG A 401 -23.20 -32.85 9.15
CA ARG A 401 -22.13 -31.93 8.71
C ARG A 401 -21.54 -32.32 7.36
N TYR A 402 -21.15 -33.59 7.20
CA TYR A 402 -20.54 -34.08 5.96
C TYR A 402 -21.51 -34.03 4.78
N LYS A 403 -22.78 -34.37 5.02
CA LYS A 403 -23.83 -34.28 4.00
C LYS A 403 -24.11 -32.84 3.59
N ILE A 404 -24.12 -31.89 4.53
CA ILE A 404 -24.27 -30.45 4.22
C ILE A 404 -23.09 -29.98 3.37
N LEU A 405 -21.86 -30.36 3.73
CA LEU A 405 -20.66 -30.01 2.95
C LEU A 405 -20.74 -30.54 1.52
N GLU A 406 -21.06 -31.82 1.35
CA GLU A 406 -21.22 -32.45 0.03
C GLU A 406 -22.28 -31.72 -0.81
N LEU A 407 -23.48 -31.53 -0.27
CA LEU A 407 -24.59 -30.83 -0.95
C LEU A 407 -24.26 -29.37 -1.27
N ALA A 408 -23.55 -28.67 -0.38
CA ALA A 408 -23.12 -27.30 -0.59
C ALA A 408 -22.14 -27.22 -1.76
N LEU A 409 -21.12 -28.09 -1.79
CA LEU A 409 -20.13 -28.12 -2.87
C LEU A 409 -20.76 -28.53 -4.20
N ASP A 410 -21.69 -29.49 -4.20
CA ASP A 410 -22.43 -29.91 -5.40
C ASP A 410 -23.29 -28.77 -5.98
N LYS A 411 -23.86 -27.92 -5.11
CA LYS A 411 -24.55 -26.69 -5.50
C LYS A 411 -23.61 -25.50 -5.70
N GLY A 412 -22.30 -25.65 -5.53
CA GLY A 412 -21.31 -24.59 -5.75
C GLY A 412 -21.27 -23.50 -4.67
N TYR A 413 -21.36 -23.89 -3.40
CA TYR A 413 -21.28 -23.02 -2.22
C TYR A 413 -20.12 -23.39 -1.30
N ASN A 414 -19.46 -22.38 -0.73
CA ASN A 414 -18.53 -22.56 0.38
C ASN A 414 -19.11 -21.94 1.67
N PHE A 415 -19.07 -22.69 2.77
CA PHE A 415 -19.34 -22.22 4.13
C PHE A 415 -18.07 -22.34 4.98
N VAL A 416 -18.04 -21.70 6.15
CA VAL A 416 -16.98 -21.94 7.14
C VAL A 416 -17.39 -23.08 8.08
N TYR A 417 -16.48 -24.01 8.35
CA TYR A 417 -16.75 -25.19 9.19
C TYR A 417 -15.80 -25.20 10.39
N SER A 418 -16.35 -24.97 11.59
CA SER A 418 -15.58 -24.88 12.84
C SER A 418 -16.08 -25.90 13.85
N GLY A 419 -15.41 -27.05 13.94
CA GLY A 419 -15.86 -28.18 14.77
C GLY A 419 -17.27 -28.64 14.36
N ASN A 420 -18.22 -28.54 15.29
CA ASN A 420 -19.64 -28.87 15.08
C ASN A 420 -20.48 -27.64 14.68
N THR A 421 -19.88 -26.63 14.06
CA THR A 421 -20.57 -25.39 13.66
C THR A 421 -20.34 -25.11 12.20
N ILE A 422 -21.39 -24.63 11.53
CA ILE A 422 -21.31 -24.08 10.18
C ILE A 422 -21.61 -22.58 10.28
N GLY A 423 -20.65 -21.76 9.84
CA GLY A 423 -20.85 -20.33 9.66
C GLY A 423 -21.32 -20.00 8.24
N ILE A 424 -22.29 -19.10 8.13
CA ILE A 424 -22.83 -18.62 6.85
C ILE A 424 -22.86 -17.08 6.89
N SER A 425 -21.96 -16.44 6.15
CA SER A 425 -21.89 -14.97 6.04
C SER A 425 -22.57 -14.48 4.77
N VAL A 426 -23.77 -13.94 4.93
CA VAL A 426 -24.58 -13.34 3.85
C VAL A 426 -23.93 -12.05 3.38
N ASN A 427 -24.08 -11.72 2.10
CA ASN A 427 -23.31 -10.66 1.46
C ASN A 427 -24.12 -9.94 0.38
N GLU A 428 -23.53 -8.90 -0.22
CA GLU A 428 -24.26 -7.98 -1.10
C GLU A 428 -24.79 -8.64 -2.38
N VAL A 429 -24.08 -9.63 -2.92
CA VAL A 429 -24.46 -10.33 -4.16
C VAL A 429 -25.54 -11.40 -3.94
N THR A 430 -25.92 -11.66 -2.68
CA THR A 430 -26.96 -12.64 -2.37
C THR A 430 -28.31 -12.18 -2.91
N ASP A 431 -29.01 -13.05 -3.65
CA ASP A 431 -30.40 -12.87 -4.02
C ASP A 431 -31.31 -13.97 -3.43
N ILE A 432 -32.61 -13.90 -3.73
CA ILE A 432 -33.60 -14.83 -3.16
C ILE A 432 -33.39 -16.28 -3.62
N SER A 433 -32.74 -16.50 -4.76
CA SER A 433 -32.38 -17.80 -5.29
C SER A 433 -31.24 -18.43 -4.48
N GLU A 434 -30.21 -17.67 -4.10
CA GLU A 434 -29.17 -18.17 -3.19
C GLU A 434 -29.74 -18.49 -1.81
N VAL A 435 -30.64 -17.66 -1.28
CA VAL A 435 -31.32 -17.95 -0.02
C VAL A 435 -32.06 -19.28 -0.08
N LYS A 436 -32.81 -19.54 -1.17
CA LYS A 436 -33.51 -20.80 -1.38
C LYS A 436 -32.56 -21.98 -1.50
N ASP A 437 -31.47 -21.83 -2.24
CA ASP A 437 -30.45 -22.85 -2.38
C ASP A 437 -29.83 -23.23 -1.03
N ILE A 438 -29.44 -22.24 -0.23
CA ILE A 438 -28.89 -22.45 1.12
C ILE A 438 -29.90 -23.19 1.98
N ILE A 439 -31.16 -22.75 2.05
CA ILE A 439 -32.20 -23.45 2.80
C ILE A 439 -32.39 -24.89 2.30
N SER A 440 -32.35 -25.11 0.97
CA SER A 440 -32.53 -26.44 0.37
C SER A 440 -31.41 -27.42 0.75
N ILE A 441 -30.16 -26.95 0.85
CA ILE A 441 -29.00 -27.77 1.28
C ILE A 441 -29.27 -28.35 2.67
N PHE A 442 -29.69 -27.50 3.60
CA PHE A 442 -29.96 -27.91 4.97
C PHE A 442 -31.24 -28.76 5.08
N ALA A 443 -32.25 -28.46 4.27
CA ALA A 443 -33.49 -29.21 4.20
C ALA A 443 -33.24 -30.66 3.75
N GLU A 444 -32.51 -30.86 2.65
CA GLU A 444 -32.14 -32.16 2.11
C GLU A 444 -31.21 -32.94 3.06
N ALA A 445 -30.27 -32.26 3.71
CA ALA A 445 -29.42 -32.86 4.74
C ALA A 445 -30.24 -33.39 5.93
N SER A 446 -31.37 -32.74 6.26
CA SER A 446 -32.30 -33.16 7.32
C SER A 446 -33.38 -34.15 6.87
N GLY A 447 -33.51 -34.43 5.56
CA GLY A 447 -34.56 -35.28 5.00
C GLY A 447 -35.94 -34.60 4.88
N ASN A 448 -36.01 -33.27 4.95
CA ASN A 448 -37.25 -32.49 4.93
C ASN A 448 -37.42 -31.74 3.59
N GLU A 449 -37.85 -32.41 2.52
CA GLU A 449 -37.94 -31.83 1.16
C GLU A 449 -39.17 -30.90 0.93
N GLY A 450 -39.98 -30.63 1.95
CA GLY A 450 -41.30 -29.98 1.82
C GLY A 450 -41.47 -28.62 2.51
N VAL A 451 -40.41 -27.96 2.99
CA VAL A 451 -40.55 -26.71 3.75
C VAL A 451 -40.96 -25.55 2.84
N LYS A 452 -42.13 -24.96 3.13
CA LYS A 452 -42.55 -23.70 2.53
C LYS A 452 -41.76 -22.54 3.15
N MET A 453 -41.05 -21.81 2.30
CA MET A 453 -40.29 -20.63 2.71
C MET A 453 -41.22 -19.52 3.21
N ASP A 454 -40.78 -18.82 4.25
CA ASP A 454 -41.45 -17.61 4.73
C ASP A 454 -41.34 -16.44 3.73
N ASP A 455 -42.33 -15.54 3.80
CA ASP A 455 -42.26 -14.25 3.14
C ASP A 455 -41.30 -13.29 3.88
N MET A 456 -40.67 -12.38 3.14
CA MET A 456 -39.75 -11.34 3.65
C MET A 456 -40.41 -10.22 4.49
N ALA A 457 -41.58 -10.47 5.08
CA ALA A 457 -42.48 -9.42 5.55
C ALA A 457 -42.16 -8.83 6.94
N ASP A 458 -41.13 -9.31 7.63
CA ASP A 458 -40.83 -8.85 8.99
C ASP A 458 -39.96 -7.59 9.02
N SER A 459 -40.38 -6.62 9.83
CA SER A 459 -39.67 -5.36 10.05
C SER A 459 -38.76 -5.36 11.27
N SER A 460 -38.81 -6.39 12.12
CA SER A 460 -37.89 -6.54 13.25
C SER A 460 -36.45 -6.78 12.77
N LEU A 461 -35.47 -6.28 13.53
CA LEU A 461 -34.05 -6.54 13.31
C LEU A 461 -33.57 -7.54 14.35
N ALA A 462 -32.69 -8.47 13.97
CA ALA A 462 -31.99 -9.36 14.90
C ALA A 462 -30.80 -8.62 15.57
N ILE A 463 -31.08 -7.42 16.11
CA ILE A 463 -30.12 -6.52 16.76
C ILE A 463 -30.76 -6.05 18.08
N PRO A 464 -30.01 -5.98 19.19
CA PRO A 464 -30.54 -5.47 20.45
C PRO A 464 -30.99 -4.02 20.29
N ASN A 465 -32.13 -3.64 20.88
CA ASN A 465 -32.67 -2.28 20.74
C ASN A 465 -31.66 -1.17 21.08
N GLY A 466 -30.80 -1.39 22.09
CA GLY A 466 -29.75 -0.42 22.48
C GLY A 466 -28.55 -0.33 21.54
N LEU A 467 -28.46 -1.24 20.56
CA LEU A 467 -27.38 -1.30 19.55
C LEU A 467 -27.89 -1.02 18.14
N VAL A 468 -29.15 -0.63 17.96
CA VAL A 468 -29.63 -0.12 16.67
C VAL A 468 -29.08 1.30 16.48
N ARG A 469 -28.53 1.59 15.30
CA ARG A 469 -28.01 2.91 14.97
C ARG A 469 -29.12 3.95 14.88
N GLU A 470 -28.99 5.00 15.70
CA GLU A 470 -29.85 6.18 15.63
C GLU A 470 -29.14 7.37 15.00
N SER A 471 -27.81 7.44 15.08
CA SER A 471 -27.00 8.51 14.52
C SER A 471 -27.02 8.52 12.99
N LYS A 472 -26.98 9.72 12.43
CA LYS A 472 -26.83 9.93 11.00
C LYS A 472 -25.37 9.78 10.56
N PHE A 473 -25.16 9.62 9.26
CA PHE A 473 -23.85 9.56 8.61
C PHE A 473 -24.01 9.98 7.14
N LEU A 474 -22.90 10.38 6.55
CA LEU A 474 -22.74 10.84 5.17
C LEU A 474 -23.69 11.99 4.82
N GLU A 475 -23.85 12.94 5.73
CA GLU A 475 -24.69 14.13 5.52
C GLU A 475 -24.00 15.17 4.63
N HIS A 476 -22.67 15.11 4.48
CA HIS A 476 -21.93 16.02 3.60
C HIS A 476 -22.45 15.90 2.15
N PRO A 477 -22.63 17.01 1.40
CA PRO A 477 -23.28 16.94 0.08
C PRO A 477 -22.52 16.11 -0.95
N ILE A 478 -21.20 15.90 -0.78
CA ILE A 478 -20.42 15.00 -1.64
C ILE A 478 -21.05 13.60 -1.71
N PHE A 479 -21.63 13.09 -0.63
CA PHE A 479 -22.27 11.78 -0.59
C PHE A 479 -23.73 11.76 -1.05
N ASN A 480 -24.25 12.91 -1.51
CA ASN A 480 -25.67 13.12 -1.80
C ASN A 480 -25.95 13.68 -3.20
N VAL A 481 -24.91 13.98 -4.01
CA VAL A 481 -25.04 14.62 -5.32
C VAL A 481 -24.69 13.71 -6.50
N TYR A 482 -23.82 12.70 -6.33
CA TYR A 482 -23.26 11.90 -7.44
C TYR A 482 -23.85 10.49 -7.56
N HIS A 483 -25.17 10.34 -7.43
CA HIS A 483 -25.84 9.02 -7.42
C HIS A 483 -26.21 8.51 -8.81
N SER A 484 -26.37 9.39 -9.81
CA SER A 484 -26.51 8.92 -11.19
C SER A 484 -25.15 8.52 -11.76
N GLU A 485 -25.13 7.50 -12.63
CA GLU A 485 -23.88 7.05 -13.26
C GLU A 485 -23.18 8.17 -14.04
N THR A 486 -23.95 9.09 -14.64
CA THR A 486 -23.40 10.25 -15.38
C THR A 486 -22.74 11.27 -14.44
N GLU A 487 -23.33 11.55 -13.29
CA GLU A 487 -22.74 12.47 -12.30
C GLU A 487 -21.50 11.85 -11.68
N MET A 488 -21.54 10.57 -11.31
CA MET A 488 -20.37 9.83 -10.83
C MET A 488 -19.25 9.84 -11.88
N LEU A 489 -19.54 9.51 -13.14
CA LEU A 489 -18.55 9.57 -14.23
C LEU A 489 -17.88 10.95 -14.33
N ARG A 490 -18.66 12.02 -14.25
CA ARG A 490 -18.13 13.40 -14.30
C ARG A 490 -17.30 13.72 -13.07
N TYR A 491 -17.72 13.30 -11.88
CA TYR A 491 -16.96 13.51 -10.65
C TYR A 491 -15.61 12.80 -10.69
N LEU A 492 -15.59 11.51 -11.05
CA LEU A 492 -14.35 10.74 -11.20
C LEU A 492 -13.41 11.39 -12.21
N LYS A 493 -13.92 11.82 -13.37
CA LYS A 493 -13.09 12.47 -14.40
C LYS A 493 -12.60 13.85 -13.97
N MET A 494 -13.41 14.60 -13.22
CA MET A 494 -13.01 15.89 -12.66
C MET A 494 -11.83 15.73 -11.70
N LEU A 495 -11.87 14.73 -10.81
CA LEU A 495 -10.75 14.45 -9.90
C LEU A 495 -9.53 13.94 -10.65
N GLU A 496 -9.69 12.99 -11.58
CA GLU A 496 -8.58 12.48 -12.41
C GLU A 496 -7.81 13.61 -13.10
N ASN A 497 -8.51 14.59 -13.66
CA ASN A 497 -7.89 15.71 -14.38
C ASN A 497 -7.11 16.67 -13.46
N LYS A 498 -7.27 16.60 -12.13
CA LYS A 498 -6.48 17.38 -11.17
C LYS A 498 -5.12 16.74 -10.84
N ASP A 499 -4.91 15.50 -11.31
CA ASP A 499 -3.78 14.66 -10.91
C ASP A 499 -2.82 14.41 -12.09
N LEU A 500 -1.55 14.79 -11.92
CA LEU A 500 -0.51 14.41 -12.87
C LEU A 500 -0.13 12.94 -12.62
N SER A 501 -0.14 12.17 -13.71
CA SER A 501 0.09 10.72 -13.73
C SER A 501 0.96 10.33 -14.94
N LEU A 502 1.35 9.06 -15.08
CA LEU A 502 2.17 8.59 -16.21
C LEU A 502 1.46 8.69 -17.57
N CYS A 503 0.14 8.97 -17.58
CA CYS A 503 -0.58 9.33 -18.80
C CYS A 503 -0.16 10.68 -19.39
N HIS A 504 0.52 11.52 -18.62
CA HIS A 504 0.84 12.90 -18.97
C HIS A 504 2.31 13.08 -19.34
N SER A 505 3.21 12.67 -18.43
CA SER A 505 4.65 12.83 -18.56
C SER A 505 5.39 11.92 -17.58
N MET A 506 6.71 11.82 -17.76
CA MET A 506 7.62 11.16 -16.83
C MET A 506 7.45 11.71 -15.41
N ILE A 507 7.40 10.81 -14.43
CA ILE A 507 7.45 11.12 -12.99
C ILE A 507 8.76 10.56 -12.44
N PRO A 508 9.87 11.33 -12.44
CA PRO A 508 11.20 10.75 -12.20
C PRO A 508 11.55 10.69 -10.70
N LEU A 509 10.66 10.10 -9.90
CA LEU A 509 10.84 9.94 -8.46
C LEU A 509 11.92 8.90 -8.16
N GLY A 510 13.07 9.36 -7.65
CA GLY A 510 14.11 8.48 -7.09
C GLY A 510 13.56 7.52 -6.03
N SER A 511 14.09 6.30 -6.03
CA SER A 511 13.69 5.17 -5.19
C SER A 511 12.24 4.72 -5.38
N CYS A 512 11.58 5.09 -6.48
CA CYS A 512 10.18 4.73 -6.74
C CYS A 512 9.99 3.91 -8.02
N THR A 513 10.92 3.95 -8.97
CA THR A 513 10.86 3.22 -10.24
C THR A 513 9.49 3.37 -10.93
N MET A 514 9.17 4.59 -11.35
CA MET A 514 7.92 4.93 -12.05
C MET A 514 7.91 4.42 -13.50
N LYS A 515 8.04 3.10 -13.67
CA LYS A 515 8.09 2.42 -14.98
C LYS A 515 6.68 2.16 -15.55
N LEU A 516 6.63 1.63 -16.76
CA LEU A 516 5.38 1.22 -17.39
C LEU A 516 4.59 0.21 -16.53
N ASN A 517 3.29 0.45 -16.39
CA ASN A 517 2.29 -0.54 -15.96
C ASN A 517 1.47 -0.93 -17.19
N ALA A 518 1.81 -2.05 -17.84
CA ALA A 518 1.31 -2.32 -19.18
C ALA A 518 -0.14 -2.82 -19.17
N GLY A 519 -0.94 -2.45 -20.17
CA GLY A 519 -2.33 -2.91 -20.28
C GLY A 519 -2.47 -4.44 -20.31
N THR A 520 -1.50 -5.13 -20.93
CA THR A 520 -1.44 -6.60 -20.96
C THR A 520 -1.18 -7.20 -19.57
N GLU A 521 -0.40 -6.53 -18.72
CA GLU A 521 -0.11 -6.97 -17.35
C GLU A 521 -1.32 -6.75 -16.42
N MET A 522 -2.11 -5.70 -16.68
CA MET A 522 -3.31 -5.35 -15.93
C MET A 522 -4.54 -6.21 -16.27
N ALA A 523 -4.58 -6.86 -17.44
CA ALA A 523 -5.79 -7.46 -17.99
C ALA A 523 -6.48 -8.48 -17.07
N GLY A 524 -5.72 -9.29 -16.32
CA GLY A 524 -6.26 -10.39 -15.52
C GLY A 524 -6.83 -9.99 -14.15
N ILE A 525 -6.54 -8.78 -13.66
CA ILE A 525 -6.86 -8.42 -12.26
C ILE A 525 -8.36 -8.24 -12.02
N THR A 526 -9.15 -8.06 -13.09
CA THR A 526 -10.60 -7.87 -13.05
C THR A 526 -11.39 -9.07 -13.60
N TRP A 527 -10.72 -10.19 -13.89
CA TRP A 527 -11.37 -11.44 -14.27
C TRP A 527 -11.90 -12.14 -13.03
N GLN A 528 -13.12 -12.62 -13.10
CA GLN A 528 -13.84 -13.20 -11.97
C GLN A 528 -13.08 -14.36 -11.31
N GLU A 529 -12.39 -15.16 -12.13
CA GLU A 529 -11.57 -16.30 -11.72
C GLU A 529 -10.36 -15.92 -10.85
N PHE A 530 -10.03 -14.63 -10.78
CA PHE A 530 -9.02 -14.07 -9.89
C PHE A 530 -9.65 -13.09 -8.88
N SER A 531 -10.42 -12.11 -9.34
CA SER A 531 -10.94 -11.02 -8.51
C SER A 531 -11.95 -11.47 -7.46
N GLU A 532 -12.76 -12.50 -7.72
CA GLU A 532 -13.86 -12.93 -6.84
C GLU A 532 -13.51 -14.13 -5.95
N MET A 533 -12.25 -14.56 -5.94
CA MET A 533 -11.83 -15.71 -5.16
C MET A 533 -11.67 -15.32 -3.68
N HIS A 534 -12.32 -16.04 -2.77
CA HIS A 534 -12.17 -15.82 -1.33
C HIS A 534 -10.84 -16.43 -0.84
N PRO A 535 -10.04 -15.78 0.04
CA PRO A 535 -8.69 -16.23 0.40
C PRO A 535 -8.63 -17.62 1.07
N PHE A 536 -9.68 -17.99 1.80
CA PHE A 536 -9.74 -19.23 2.60
C PHE A 536 -10.54 -20.37 1.96
N ILE A 537 -10.75 -20.34 0.64
CA ILE A 537 -11.38 -21.45 -0.08
C ILE A 537 -10.51 -22.72 -0.10
N PRO A 538 -11.11 -23.91 -0.30
CA PRO A 538 -10.38 -25.17 -0.47
C PRO A 538 -9.34 -25.16 -1.59
N ALA A 539 -8.28 -25.96 -1.43
CA ALA A 539 -7.14 -26.00 -2.35
C ALA A 539 -7.51 -26.40 -3.79
N ASP A 540 -8.50 -27.27 -3.98
CA ASP A 540 -8.94 -27.75 -5.30
C ASP A 540 -9.68 -26.68 -6.13
N GLN A 541 -10.05 -25.55 -5.52
CA GLN A 541 -10.74 -24.44 -6.17
C GLN A 541 -9.79 -23.35 -6.67
N ARG A 542 -8.50 -23.39 -6.30
CA ARG A 542 -7.52 -22.31 -6.51
C ARG A 542 -6.27 -22.74 -7.29
N ILE A 543 -6.40 -23.76 -8.13
CA ILE A 543 -5.26 -24.37 -8.86
C ILE A 543 -4.56 -23.34 -9.76
N GLY A 544 -5.33 -22.52 -10.48
CA GLY A 544 -4.78 -21.47 -11.36
C GLY A 544 -3.96 -20.45 -10.58
N TYR A 545 -4.45 -20.03 -9.42
CA TYR A 545 -3.72 -19.15 -8.51
C TYR A 545 -2.41 -19.77 -8.02
N LEU A 546 -2.46 -21.02 -7.55
CA LEU A 546 -1.28 -21.72 -7.04
C LEU A 546 -0.22 -21.93 -8.12
N GLU A 547 -0.61 -22.19 -9.37
CA GLU A 547 0.33 -22.27 -10.48
C GLU A 547 1.04 -20.93 -10.74
N ILE A 548 0.32 -19.81 -10.70
CA ILE A 548 0.91 -18.46 -10.86
C ILE A 548 1.83 -18.14 -9.68
N ILE A 549 1.37 -18.37 -8.45
CA ILE A 549 2.13 -18.11 -7.23
C ILE A 549 3.44 -18.90 -7.22
N ASN A 550 3.37 -20.22 -7.42
CA ASN A 550 4.55 -21.08 -7.41
C ASN A 550 5.54 -20.72 -8.53
N LYS A 551 5.02 -20.33 -9.70
CA LYS A 551 5.85 -19.90 -10.83
C LYS A 551 6.54 -18.58 -10.54
N LEU A 552 5.81 -17.60 -9.99
CA LEU A 552 6.37 -16.31 -9.58
C LEU A 552 7.43 -16.48 -8.48
N GLU A 553 7.17 -17.29 -7.45
CA GLU A 553 8.16 -17.58 -6.41
C GLU A 553 9.45 -18.17 -7.00
N LYS A 554 9.33 -19.13 -7.91
CA LYS A 554 10.48 -19.74 -8.60
C LYS A 554 11.26 -18.74 -9.43
N ASP A 555 10.57 -17.90 -10.20
CA ASP A 555 11.24 -16.91 -11.05
C ASP A 555 11.93 -15.83 -10.21
N LEU A 556 11.31 -15.41 -9.09
CA LEU A 556 11.93 -14.49 -8.13
C LEU A 556 13.13 -15.14 -7.42
N CYS A 557 13.11 -16.44 -7.13
CA CYS A 557 14.29 -17.17 -6.62
C CYS A 557 15.45 -17.13 -7.62
N GLU A 558 15.17 -17.37 -8.91
CA GLU A 558 16.21 -17.29 -9.97
C GLU A 558 16.78 -15.88 -10.09
N ILE A 559 15.92 -14.85 -10.11
CA ILE A 559 16.33 -13.44 -10.24
C ILE A 559 17.18 -12.99 -9.04
N THR A 560 16.82 -13.43 -7.83
CA THR A 560 17.51 -13.01 -6.60
C THR A 560 18.67 -13.92 -6.18
N GLY A 561 18.73 -15.13 -6.74
CA GLY A 561 19.65 -16.19 -6.35
C GLY A 561 19.33 -16.85 -5.02
N PHE A 562 18.15 -16.60 -4.44
CA PHE A 562 17.73 -17.17 -3.16
C PHE A 562 17.12 -18.57 -3.29
N ALA A 563 16.99 -19.25 -2.15
CA ALA A 563 16.51 -20.64 -2.10
C ALA A 563 14.98 -20.74 -2.06
N ALA A 564 14.30 -19.76 -1.45
CA ALA A 564 12.84 -19.68 -1.41
C ALA A 564 12.38 -18.22 -1.33
N VAL A 565 11.13 -17.99 -1.72
CA VAL A 565 10.45 -16.70 -1.63
C VAL A 565 9.13 -16.88 -0.87
N SER A 566 8.76 -15.89 -0.05
CA SER A 566 7.41 -15.75 0.51
C SER A 566 6.74 -14.51 -0.07
N LEU A 567 5.54 -14.69 -0.64
CA LEU A 567 4.71 -13.62 -1.19
C LEU A 567 3.74 -12.99 -0.17
N GLN A 568 3.76 -13.44 1.09
CA GLN A 568 2.81 -12.97 2.11
C GLN A 568 2.89 -11.46 2.42
N PRO A 569 4.08 -10.83 2.56
CA PRO A 569 4.14 -9.43 2.96
C PRO A 569 3.58 -8.50 1.87
N ASN A 570 2.57 -7.71 2.23
CA ASN A 570 1.80 -6.84 1.32
C ASN A 570 2.32 -5.39 1.21
N SER A 571 3.60 -5.15 1.55
CA SER A 571 4.33 -3.91 1.23
C SER A 571 5.83 -4.12 1.44
N GLY A 572 6.67 -3.23 0.90
CA GLY A 572 8.13 -3.31 1.11
C GLY A 572 8.52 -3.27 2.59
N ALA A 573 7.91 -2.35 3.36
CA ALA A 573 8.12 -2.24 4.81
C ALA A 573 7.68 -3.51 5.57
N GLN A 574 6.63 -4.19 5.12
CA GLN A 574 6.25 -5.50 5.66
C GLN A 574 7.24 -6.59 5.28
N GLY A 575 7.85 -6.52 4.10
CA GLY A 575 8.95 -7.41 3.69
C GLY A 575 10.20 -7.21 4.55
N GLU A 576 10.56 -5.96 4.87
CA GLU A 576 11.58 -5.66 5.87
C GLU A 576 11.26 -6.30 7.21
N TYR A 577 10.10 -6.00 7.78
CA TYR A 577 9.66 -6.56 9.04
C TYR A 577 9.70 -8.11 9.05
N ALA A 578 9.15 -8.75 8.02
CA ALA A 578 9.15 -10.21 7.87
C ALA A 578 10.57 -10.77 7.80
N GLY A 579 11.47 -10.15 7.02
CA GLY A 579 12.86 -10.58 6.94
C GLY A 579 13.60 -10.46 8.28
N MET A 580 13.34 -9.39 9.03
CA MET A 580 13.91 -9.23 10.38
C MET A 580 13.37 -10.28 11.36
N LEU A 581 12.08 -10.64 11.28
CA LEU A 581 11.49 -11.71 12.10
C LEU A 581 12.07 -13.08 11.75
N VAL A 582 12.29 -13.37 10.46
CA VAL A 582 12.93 -14.60 9.98
C VAL A 582 14.34 -14.73 10.56
N ILE A 583 15.13 -13.64 10.55
CA ILE A 583 16.46 -13.61 11.18
C ILE A 583 16.36 -13.90 12.68
N ARG A 584 15.42 -13.27 13.40
CA ARG A 584 15.21 -13.50 14.84
C ARG A 584 14.84 -14.95 15.14
N ALA A 585 13.91 -15.51 14.36
CA ALA A 585 13.47 -16.90 14.55
C ALA A 585 14.60 -17.91 14.26
N TYR A 586 15.42 -17.64 13.25
CA TYR A 586 16.63 -18.42 13.01
C TYR A 586 17.60 -18.35 14.20
N GLN A 587 17.86 -17.15 14.72
CA GLN A 587 18.76 -16.96 15.87
C GLN A 587 18.23 -17.63 17.14
N ASP A 588 16.92 -17.57 17.39
CA ASP A 588 16.28 -18.32 18.47
C ASP A 588 16.48 -19.84 18.31
N SER A 589 16.32 -20.36 17.09
CA SER A 589 16.44 -21.79 16.81
C SER A 589 17.84 -22.36 17.08
N ILE A 590 18.87 -21.52 17.03
CA ILE A 590 20.27 -21.90 17.30
C ILE A 590 20.75 -21.45 18.69
N GLY A 591 19.84 -21.04 19.58
CA GLY A 591 20.14 -20.63 20.95
C GLY A 591 20.89 -19.29 21.06
N GLN A 592 20.68 -18.38 20.09
CA GLN A 592 21.34 -17.07 20.00
C GLN A 592 20.35 -15.90 20.17
N SER A 593 19.27 -16.10 20.93
CA SER A 593 18.19 -15.12 21.15
C SER A 593 18.62 -13.74 21.68
N GLN A 594 19.80 -13.66 22.32
CA GLN A 594 20.37 -12.41 22.80
C GLN A 594 20.82 -11.47 21.67
N ARG A 595 20.91 -11.96 20.43
CA ARG A 595 21.25 -11.14 19.26
C ARG A 595 20.07 -10.26 18.87
N ASN A 596 20.20 -8.95 19.12
CA ASN A 596 19.17 -7.96 18.80
C ASN A 596 19.73 -6.62 18.29
N ILE A 597 21.04 -6.50 18.05
CA ILE A 597 21.62 -5.28 17.46
C ILE A 597 21.48 -5.34 15.94
N CYS A 598 20.85 -4.32 15.36
CA CYS A 598 20.75 -4.13 13.93
C CYS A 598 21.62 -2.93 13.51
N LEU A 599 22.66 -3.18 12.71
CA LEU A 599 23.46 -2.13 12.11
C LEU A 599 22.72 -1.55 10.89
N ILE A 600 22.62 -0.23 10.78
CA ILE A 600 21.92 0.44 9.68
C ILE A 600 22.74 1.64 9.21
N PRO A 601 23.15 1.73 7.94
CA PRO A 601 23.81 2.91 7.39
C PRO A 601 22.96 4.17 7.51
N SER A 602 23.57 5.33 7.73
CA SER A 602 22.86 6.62 7.82
C SER A 602 22.08 6.99 6.55
N SER A 603 22.48 6.44 5.40
CA SER A 603 21.82 6.64 4.10
C SER A 603 20.57 5.78 3.91
N ALA A 604 20.35 4.75 4.74
CA ALA A 604 19.23 3.82 4.56
C ALA A 604 17.87 4.53 4.60
N HIS A 605 16.89 3.96 3.91
CA HIS A 605 15.51 4.44 3.92
C HIS A 605 14.94 4.43 5.34
N GLY A 606 13.97 5.32 5.62
CA GLY A 606 13.41 5.48 6.96
C GLY A 606 12.61 4.28 7.46
N THR A 607 12.16 3.42 6.54
CA THR A 607 11.49 2.14 6.85
C THR A 607 12.44 1.17 7.55
N ASN A 608 13.70 1.06 7.13
CA ASN A 608 14.67 0.10 7.68
C ASN A 608 14.79 0.20 9.22
N PRO A 609 15.10 1.38 9.81
CA PRO A 609 15.16 1.50 11.26
C PRO A 609 13.79 1.30 11.93
N ALA A 610 12.68 1.74 11.32
CA ALA A 610 11.35 1.52 11.88
C ALA A 610 10.99 0.02 11.93
N SER A 611 11.27 -0.73 10.86
CA SER A 611 11.07 -2.18 10.74
C SER A 611 11.93 -2.96 11.73
N ALA A 612 13.20 -2.55 11.94
CA ALA A 612 14.09 -3.18 12.91
C ALA A 612 13.58 -2.98 14.35
N ILE A 613 13.18 -1.76 14.73
CA ILE A 613 12.59 -1.49 16.06
C ILE A 613 11.30 -2.30 16.25
N MET A 614 10.44 -2.32 15.22
CA MET A 614 9.18 -3.08 15.24
C MET A 614 9.41 -4.59 15.39
N ALA A 615 10.54 -5.13 14.91
CA ALA A 615 10.97 -6.51 15.12
C ALA A 615 11.67 -6.76 16.47
N GLY A 616 11.66 -5.78 17.39
CA GLY A 616 12.27 -5.89 18.73
C GLY A 616 13.79 -5.76 18.75
N MET A 617 14.38 -5.18 17.70
CA MET A 617 15.83 -4.94 17.63
C MET A 617 16.21 -3.55 18.13
N LYS A 618 17.50 -3.36 18.40
CA LYS A 618 18.14 -2.09 18.74
C LYS A 618 18.95 -1.61 17.55
N VAL A 619 18.61 -0.43 17.03
CA VAL A 619 19.30 0.17 15.88
C VAL A 619 20.60 0.83 16.32
N VAL A 620 21.70 0.51 15.62
CA VAL A 620 22.99 1.20 15.73
C VAL A 620 23.33 1.75 14.35
N VAL A 621 23.41 3.07 14.25
CA VAL A 621 23.71 3.75 12.98
C VAL A 621 25.16 3.53 12.60
N VAL A 622 25.43 3.18 11.34
CA VAL A 622 26.76 3.13 10.71
C VAL A 622 26.93 4.38 9.86
N LYS A 623 28.12 4.98 9.90
CA LYS A 623 28.41 6.21 9.15
C LYS A 623 28.51 5.94 7.64
N CYS A 624 28.35 7.00 6.87
CA CYS A 624 28.77 7.04 5.48
C CYS A 624 30.02 7.91 5.34
N ASP A 625 30.88 7.58 4.36
CA ASP A 625 32.05 8.39 4.00
C ASP A 625 31.65 9.66 3.22
N GLU A 626 32.62 10.50 2.88
CA GLU A 626 32.39 11.75 2.12
C GLU A 626 31.83 11.52 0.71
N ASN A 627 32.04 10.33 0.15
CA ASN A 627 31.52 9.91 -1.15
C ASN A 627 30.16 9.21 -1.03
N GLY A 628 29.57 9.17 0.17
CA GLY A 628 28.25 8.58 0.42
C GLY A 628 28.24 7.05 0.49
N ASN A 629 29.39 6.37 0.51
CA ASN A 629 29.46 4.91 0.70
C ASN A 629 29.39 4.56 2.19
N ILE A 630 29.17 3.30 2.53
CA ILE A 630 29.27 2.81 3.91
C ILE A 630 30.72 2.97 4.39
N ASP A 631 30.90 3.59 5.57
CA ASP A 631 32.19 3.61 6.24
C ASP A 631 32.52 2.21 6.78
N VAL A 632 33.33 1.47 6.03
CA VAL A 632 33.68 0.07 6.32
C VAL A 632 34.46 -0.06 7.64
N ASP A 633 35.24 0.94 8.03
CA ASP A 633 36.00 0.92 9.28
C ASP A 633 35.07 1.12 10.49
N ASP A 634 34.15 2.08 10.41
CA ASP A 634 33.11 2.28 11.42
C ASP A 634 32.18 1.05 11.53
N LEU A 635 31.82 0.43 10.39
CA LEU A 635 31.07 -0.83 10.36
C LEU A 635 31.84 -1.93 11.08
N ARG A 636 33.12 -2.13 10.78
CA ARG A 636 33.94 -3.18 11.37
C ARG A 636 34.07 -3.00 12.88
N GLN A 637 34.34 -1.78 13.34
CA GLN A 637 34.41 -1.46 14.77
C GLN A 637 33.10 -1.77 15.49
N LYS A 638 31.96 -1.41 14.90
CA LYS A 638 30.63 -1.69 15.47
C LYS A 638 30.29 -3.18 15.44
N ALA A 639 30.58 -3.88 14.35
CA ALA A 639 30.36 -5.31 14.26
C ALA A 639 31.17 -6.08 15.31
N GLU A 640 32.43 -5.70 15.54
CA GLU A 640 33.28 -6.27 16.59
C GLU A 640 32.78 -5.89 17.99
N GLN A 641 32.42 -4.61 18.21
CA GLN A 641 31.88 -4.13 19.49
C GLN A 641 30.62 -4.90 19.91
N TYR A 642 29.72 -5.18 18.96
CA TYR A 642 28.44 -5.82 19.22
C TYR A 642 28.44 -7.32 18.92
N LYS A 643 29.58 -7.96 18.64
CA LYS A 643 29.70 -9.35 18.14
C LYS A 643 28.80 -10.39 18.82
N ASP A 644 28.67 -10.34 20.15
CA ASP A 644 27.87 -11.32 20.91
C ASP A 644 26.36 -11.05 20.85
N THR A 645 25.97 -9.84 20.43
CA THR A 645 24.60 -9.32 20.36
C THR A 645 24.19 -8.88 18.95
N LEU A 646 25.07 -9.01 17.95
CA LEU A 646 24.85 -8.59 16.57
C LEU A 646 23.83 -9.54 15.92
N ALA A 647 22.66 -8.99 15.61
CA ALA A 647 21.61 -9.71 14.91
C ALA A 647 21.76 -9.59 13.40
N ALA A 648 21.87 -8.36 12.91
CA ALA A 648 21.83 -8.11 11.47
C ALA A 648 22.51 -6.79 11.04
N LEU A 649 22.77 -6.70 9.75
CA LEU A 649 22.94 -5.45 9.00
C LEU A 649 21.76 -5.29 8.04
N MET A 650 21.18 -4.10 7.96
CA MET A 650 20.29 -3.72 6.85
C MET A 650 21.03 -2.81 5.89
N VAL A 651 21.15 -3.21 4.63
CA VAL A 651 21.83 -2.44 3.57
C VAL A 651 20.93 -2.32 2.34
N THR A 652 20.98 -1.20 1.64
CA THR A 652 20.32 -1.03 0.32
C THR A 652 21.38 -1.14 -0.76
N TYR A 653 21.12 -1.91 -1.82
CA TYR A 653 22.09 -2.08 -2.90
C TYR A 653 21.40 -2.00 -4.29
N PRO A 654 21.94 -1.21 -5.25
CA PRO A 654 22.85 -0.09 -5.03
C PRO A 654 22.29 0.87 -3.97
N SER A 655 23.15 1.67 -3.34
CA SER A 655 22.76 2.51 -2.21
C SER A 655 21.68 3.51 -2.59
N THR A 656 21.00 4.10 -1.61
CA THR A 656 20.04 5.19 -1.81
C THR A 656 20.67 6.46 -2.41
N HIS A 657 22.00 6.50 -2.56
CA HIS A 657 22.71 7.54 -3.29
C HIS A 657 22.82 7.25 -4.80
N GLY A 658 22.31 6.12 -5.28
CA GLY A 658 22.34 5.75 -6.69
C GLY A 658 23.71 5.24 -7.16
N VAL A 659 24.50 4.62 -6.27
CA VAL A 659 25.85 4.14 -6.58
C VAL A 659 26.07 2.68 -6.15
N PHE A 660 26.87 1.95 -6.94
CA PHE A 660 27.35 0.62 -6.59
C PHE A 660 28.61 0.72 -5.74
N GLU A 661 28.55 0.20 -4.51
CA GLU A 661 29.68 0.15 -3.59
C GLU A 661 30.59 -1.05 -3.88
N GLU A 662 31.87 -0.79 -4.16
CA GLU A 662 32.87 -1.84 -4.47
C GLU A 662 33.14 -2.79 -3.28
N SER A 663 32.85 -2.35 -2.05
CA SER A 663 33.14 -3.10 -0.82
C SER A 663 31.99 -3.98 -0.32
N ILE A 664 30.88 -4.11 -1.06
CA ILE A 664 29.66 -4.76 -0.55
C ILE A 664 29.89 -6.20 -0.06
N LYS A 665 30.72 -6.99 -0.74
CA LYS A 665 31.04 -8.36 -0.29
C LYS A 665 31.86 -8.39 0.98
N GLU A 666 32.76 -7.41 1.16
CA GLU A 666 33.52 -7.25 2.40
C GLU A 666 32.57 -6.87 3.54
N VAL A 667 31.66 -5.93 3.30
CA VAL A 667 30.62 -5.52 4.25
C VAL A 667 29.80 -6.74 4.71
N CYS A 668 29.28 -7.55 3.79
CA CYS A 668 28.56 -8.78 4.12
C CYS A 668 29.43 -9.75 4.94
N LYS A 669 30.68 -9.95 4.52
CA LYS A 669 31.62 -10.85 5.21
C LYS A 669 31.89 -10.40 6.65
N ILE A 670 32.10 -9.10 6.89
CA ILE A 670 32.32 -8.56 8.25
C ILE A 670 31.16 -8.92 9.18
N ILE A 671 29.91 -8.83 8.68
CA ILE A 671 28.72 -9.17 9.46
C ILE A 671 28.66 -10.66 9.75
N HIS A 672 28.88 -11.51 8.74
CA HIS A 672 28.89 -12.96 8.89
C HIS A 672 29.99 -13.45 9.84
N ASP A 673 31.21 -12.90 9.74
CA ASP A 673 32.34 -13.23 10.62
C ASP A 673 32.05 -12.89 12.10
N ASN A 674 31.13 -11.96 12.35
CA ASN A 674 30.67 -11.56 13.69
C ASN A 674 29.31 -12.16 14.08
N GLY A 675 28.82 -13.15 13.32
CA GLY A 675 27.62 -13.94 13.66
C GLY A 675 26.28 -13.25 13.38
N GLY A 676 26.29 -12.11 12.68
CA GLY A 676 25.07 -11.45 12.20
C GLY A 676 24.55 -12.05 10.88
N GLN A 677 23.39 -11.57 10.45
CA GLN A 677 22.80 -11.85 9.14
C GLN A 677 22.73 -10.56 8.30
N VAL A 678 22.73 -10.67 6.99
CA VAL A 678 22.66 -9.53 6.07
C VAL A 678 21.27 -9.47 5.46
N TYR A 679 20.54 -8.42 5.80
CA TYR A 679 19.31 -8.03 5.14
C TYR A 679 19.62 -7.03 4.03
N MET A 680 19.22 -7.33 2.79
CA MET A 680 19.25 -6.37 1.69
C MET A 680 17.87 -5.78 1.44
N ASP A 681 17.78 -4.46 1.48
CA ASP A 681 16.65 -3.72 0.91
C ASP A 681 16.76 -3.75 -0.62
N GLY A 682 15.81 -4.45 -1.25
CA GLY A 682 15.75 -4.66 -2.70
C GLY A 682 14.85 -3.66 -3.44
N ALA A 683 14.53 -2.50 -2.84
CA ALA A 683 13.82 -1.43 -3.54
C ALA A 683 14.54 -0.97 -4.82
N ASN A 684 15.87 -1.08 -4.84
CA ASN A 684 16.74 -0.69 -5.95
C ASN A 684 17.10 -1.85 -6.90
N MET A 685 16.33 -2.94 -6.89
CA MET A 685 16.57 -4.10 -7.76
C MET A 685 16.46 -3.77 -9.26
N ASN A 686 15.87 -2.65 -9.66
CA ASN A 686 15.83 -2.21 -11.07
C ASN A 686 17.23 -1.94 -11.66
N ALA A 687 18.27 -1.81 -10.82
CA ALA A 687 19.66 -1.74 -11.27
C ALA A 687 20.39 -3.10 -11.26
N GLN A 688 19.76 -4.15 -10.74
CA GLN A 688 20.41 -5.45 -10.51
C GLN A 688 19.94 -6.56 -11.45
N VAL A 689 18.65 -6.63 -11.78
CA VAL A 689 18.05 -7.79 -12.45
C VAL A 689 18.82 -8.21 -13.70
N GLY A 690 19.36 -9.43 -13.70
CA GLY A 690 20.15 -9.97 -14.81
C GLY A 690 21.62 -9.53 -14.89
N LEU A 691 22.06 -8.61 -14.02
CA LEU A 691 23.44 -8.13 -13.94
C LEU A 691 24.17 -8.63 -12.69
N THR A 692 23.48 -8.62 -11.54
CA THR A 692 23.94 -9.12 -10.24
C THR A 692 22.73 -9.66 -9.46
N SER A 693 22.93 -10.17 -8.25
CA SER A 693 21.81 -10.60 -7.40
C SER A 693 22.13 -10.46 -5.91
N PRO A 694 21.11 -10.28 -5.04
CA PRO A 694 21.30 -10.21 -3.60
C PRO A 694 22.09 -11.40 -3.03
N ALA A 695 21.79 -12.62 -3.47
CA ALA A 695 22.53 -13.79 -2.98
C ALA A 695 24.01 -13.76 -3.43
N LEU A 696 24.32 -13.23 -4.62
CA LEU A 696 25.68 -13.14 -5.14
C LEU A 696 26.54 -12.11 -4.40
N ILE A 697 25.94 -11.02 -3.90
CA ILE A 697 26.63 -10.04 -3.05
C ILE A 697 26.80 -10.52 -1.59
N GLY A 698 26.12 -11.60 -1.20
CA GLY A 698 26.21 -12.21 0.13
C GLY A 698 25.08 -11.83 1.10
N ALA A 699 23.92 -11.37 0.59
CA ALA A 699 22.74 -11.17 1.43
C ALA A 699 22.11 -12.51 1.85
N ASP A 700 21.55 -12.57 3.06
CA ASP A 700 20.82 -13.74 3.57
C ASP A 700 19.32 -13.64 3.32
N VAL A 701 18.79 -12.41 3.30
CA VAL A 701 17.38 -12.12 3.05
C VAL A 701 17.23 -10.80 2.31
N CYS A 702 16.26 -10.70 1.43
CA CYS A 702 15.94 -9.48 0.70
C CYS A 702 14.44 -9.35 0.53
N HIS A 703 13.88 -8.16 0.73
CA HIS A 703 12.55 -7.88 0.17
C HIS A 703 12.66 -7.29 -1.24
N LEU A 704 11.64 -7.49 -2.07
CA LEU A 704 11.50 -6.82 -3.36
C LEU A 704 10.30 -5.88 -3.32
N ASN A 705 10.32 -4.76 -4.03
CA ASN A 705 9.11 -3.97 -4.27
C ASN A 705 8.52 -4.34 -5.63
N LEU A 706 7.49 -5.19 -5.64
CA LEU A 706 6.82 -5.55 -6.90
C LEU A 706 6.16 -4.34 -7.59
N HIS A 707 5.77 -3.34 -6.79
CA HIS A 707 5.20 -2.06 -7.21
C HIS A 707 6.24 -1.00 -7.60
N LYS A 708 7.51 -1.40 -7.69
CA LYS A 708 8.59 -0.60 -8.27
C LYS A 708 9.20 -1.38 -9.43
N THR A 709 10.00 -2.39 -9.12
CA THR A 709 10.79 -3.13 -10.10
C THR A 709 9.94 -4.01 -11.03
N PHE A 710 8.79 -4.52 -10.57
CA PHE A 710 8.00 -5.55 -11.28
C PHE A 710 6.57 -5.10 -11.62
N CYS A 711 6.43 -3.83 -11.98
CA CYS A 711 5.29 -3.23 -12.70
C CYS A 711 3.93 -3.20 -11.99
N ILE A 712 3.78 -3.64 -10.73
CA ILE A 712 2.53 -3.36 -9.99
C ILE A 712 2.33 -1.84 -9.95
N PRO A 713 1.13 -1.31 -10.27
CA PRO A 713 0.90 0.11 -10.32
C PRO A 713 1.01 0.77 -8.94
N HIS A 714 1.55 1.98 -8.93
CA HIS A 714 1.79 2.78 -7.74
C HIS A 714 0.51 3.23 -7.01
N GLY A 715 -0.62 3.32 -7.71
CA GLY A 715 -1.96 3.47 -7.14
C GLY A 715 -2.22 4.75 -6.35
N GLY A 716 -1.46 5.82 -6.60
CA GLY A 716 -1.50 7.05 -5.80
C GLY A 716 -0.86 6.93 -4.41
N GLY A 717 -0.17 5.82 -4.12
CA GLY A 717 0.43 5.51 -2.81
C GLY A 717 0.10 4.11 -2.28
N GLY A 718 -0.31 3.18 -3.14
CA GLY A 718 -0.73 1.82 -2.82
C GLY A 718 -1.81 1.32 -3.78
N PRO A 719 -1.78 0.04 -4.21
CA PRO A 719 -1.26 -1.09 -3.45
C PRO A 719 0.23 -1.38 -3.65
N GLY A 720 0.78 -2.22 -2.76
CA GLY A 720 2.10 -2.82 -2.92
C GLY A 720 2.11 -4.30 -2.57
N VAL A 721 3.20 -4.98 -2.94
CA VAL A 721 3.58 -6.30 -2.44
C VAL A 721 5.09 -6.27 -2.21
N GLY A 722 5.53 -6.83 -1.08
CA GLY A 722 6.92 -6.84 -0.63
C GLY A 722 7.46 -8.24 -0.35
N PRO A 723 7.48 -9.15 -1.34
CA PRO A 723 7.90 -10.52 -1.09
C PRO A 723 9.34 -10.58 -0.57
N ILE A 724 9.64 -11.56 0.29
CA ILE A 724 10.99 -11.81 0.77
C ILE A 724 11.60 -13.04 0.11
N GLY A 725 12.79 -12.91 -0.45
CA GLY A 725 13.66 -14.02 -0.82
C GLY A 725 14.66 -14.30 0.29
N VAL A 726 14.93 -15.58 0.58
CA VAL A 726 15.80 -15.99 1.69
C VAL A 726 16.81 -17.08 1.30
N ALA A 727 17.97 -17.05 1.95
CA ALA A 727 18.98 -18.09 1.88
C ALA A 727 18.47 -19.40 2.52
N SER A 728 19.10 -20.53 2.18
CA SER A 728 18.60 -21.86 2.49
C SER A 728 18.39 -22.12 4.00
N HIS A 729 19.23 -21.57 4.88
CA HIS A 729 19.10 -21.75 6.32
C HIS A 729 17.94 -20.96 6.94
N LEU A 730 17.38 -19.98 6.21
CA LEU A 730 16.26 -19.16 6.67
C LEU A 730 14.90 -19.67 6.18
N VAL A 731 14.87 -20.57 5.19
CA VAL A 731 13.63 -21.13 4.59
C VAL A 731 12.65 -21.69 5.63
N PRO A 732 13.06 -22.47 6.65
CA PRO A 732 12.12 -23.03 7.62
C PRO A 732 11.31 -21.98 8.40
N PHE A 733 11.83 -20.75 8.50
CA PHE A 733 11.26 -19.69 9.32
C PHE A 733 10.37 -18.72 8.54
N LEU A 734 10.20 -18.90 7.23
CA LEU A 734 9.30 -18.06 6.41
C LEU A 734 7.89 -17.99 7.02
N PRO A 735 7.13 -16.90 6.81
CA PRO A 735 5.81 -16.73 7.40
C PRO A 735 4.83 -17.88 7.09
N GLY A 736 4.18 -18.40 8.12
CA GLY A 736 3.03 -19.31 8.02
C GLY A 736 1.69 -18.56 8.03
N HIS A 737 0.58 -19.29 8.07
CA HIS A 737 -0.77 -18.70 8.23
C HIS A 737 -1.75 -19.69 8.90
N PRO A 738 -2.60 -19.26 9.85
CA PRO A 738 -3.46 -20.18 10.61
C PRO A 738 -4.58 -20.85 9.78
N LEU A 739 -4.96 -20.23 8.65
CA LEU A 739 -6.08 -20.69 7.79
C LEU A 739 -5.63 -21.23 6.42
N ALA A 740 -4.33 -21.44 6.22
CA ALA A 740 -3.80 -21.98 4.96
C ALA A 740 -2.60 -22.90 5.22
N GLU A 741 -2.47 -23.94 4.40
CA GLU A 741 -1.37 -24.90 4.48
C GLU A 741 -0.09 -24.33 3.85
N ILE A 742 0.50 -23.33 4.51
CA ILE A 742 1.79 -22.72 4.13
C ILE A 742 2.73 -22.64 5.34
N GLY A 743 4.04 -22.73 5.08
CA GLY A 743 5.08 -22.70 6.12
C GLY A 743 5.47 -24.07 6.67
N THR A 744 6.20 -24.07 7.78
CA THR A 744 6.68 -25.26 8.52
C THR A 744 6.38 -25.12 10.02
N GLU A 745 6.67 -26.14 10.82
CA GLU A 745 6.56 -26.05 12.29
C GLU A 745 7.45 -24.95 12.91
N GLN A 746 8.50 -24.52 12.20
CA GLN A 746 9.41 -23.46 12.64
C GLN A 746 9.06 -22.08 12.07
N SER A 747 8.00 -21.98 11.25
CA SER A 747 7.58 -20.72 10.66
C SER A 747 7.29 -19.65 11.71
N ILE A 748 7.65 -18.41 11.40
CA ILE A 748 7.07 -17.29 12.13
C ILE A 748 5.56 -17.22 11.85
N GLY A 749 4.83 -16.57 12.76
CA GLY A 749 3.41 -16.30 12.53
C GLY A 749 3.18 -15.34 11.35
N PRO A 750 1.92 -15.17 10.92
CA PRO A 750 1.61 -14.37 9.75
C PRO A 750 1.96 -12.89 9.98
N VAL A 751 2.50 -12.26 8.95
CA VAL A 751 2.74 -10.80 8.93
C VAL A 751 1.60 -10.04 8.28
N SER A 752 0.78 -10.70 7.46
CA SER A 752 -0.39 -10.14 6.76
C SER A 752 -1.62 -11.01 6.99
N ALA A 753 -2.81 -10.42 6.86
CA ALA A 753 -4.08 -11.10 7.17
C ALA A 753 -4.45 -12.22 6.17
N ALA A 754 -3.91 -12.19 4.96
CA ALA A 754 -4.10 -13.22 3.95
C ALA A 754 -2.79 -13.99 3.68
N PRO A 755 -2.85 -15.27 3.29
CA PRO A 755 -1.67 -16.14 3.24
C PRO A 755 -0.63 -15.71 2.19
N TRP A 756 -1.09 -15.10 1.09
CA TRP A 756 -0.26 -14.53 0.02
C TRP A 756 -0.52 -13.02 -0.15
N GLY A 757 -0.93 -12.34 0.93
CA GLY A 757 -1.22 -10.91 0.91
C GLY A 757 -2.23 -10.53 -0.18
N SER A 758 -1.84 -9.57 -1.03
CA SER A 758 -2.65 -9.06 -2.14
C SER A 758 -2.51 -9.94 -3.39
N ALA A 759 -3.06 -11.15 -3.36
CA ALA A 759 -2.77 -12.17 -4.38
C ALA A 759 -3.20 -11.81 -5.81
N SER A 760 -4.29 -11.07 -6.01
CA SER A 760 -4.79 -10.67 -7.34
C SER A 760 -3.80 -9.85 -8.17
N ILE A 761 -2.98 -9.02 -7.53
CA ILE A 761 -2.01 -8.15 -8.22
C ILE A 761 -0.67 -8.83 -8.47
N LEU A 762 -0.43 -10.04 -7.94
CA LEU A 762 0.75 -10.85 -8.28
C LEU A 762 0.79 -11.23 -9.78
N ILE A 763 -0.39 -11.27 -10.41
CA ILE A 763 -0.55 -11.54 -11.84
C ILE A 763 0.23 -10.53 -12.69
N ILE A 764 0.35 -9.28 -12.23
CA ILE A 764 1.03 -8.19 -12.94
C ILE A 764 2.52 -8.48 -13.04
N SER A 765 3.18 -8.79 -11.93
CA SER A 765 4.60 -9.14 -11.91
C SER A 765 4.89 -10.47 -12.61
N TYR A 766 3.97 -11.45 -12.48
CA TYR A 766 4.03 -12.68 -13.27
C TYR A 766 3.96 -12.39 -14.77
N ALA A 767 3.08 -11.49 -15.21
CA ALA A 767 2.99 -11.06 -16.60
C ALA A 767 4.29 -10.43 -17.09
N TYR A 768 4.82 -9.44 -16.35
CA TYR A 768 6.06 -8.76 -16.70
C TYR A 768 7.22 -9.74 -16.92
N ILE A 769 7.44 -10.67 -15.99
CA ILE A 769 8.51 -11.67 -16.10
C ILE A 769 8.31 -12.58 -17.31
N MET A 770 7.08 -13.07 -17.55
CA MET A 770 6.77 -13.96 -18.67
C MET A 770 6.86 -13.27 -20.04
N LEU A 771 6.57 -11.96 -20.09
CA LEU A 771 6.63 -11.17 -21.32
C LEU A 771 8.06 -10.73 -21.66
N MET A 772 8.85 -10.38 -20.65
CA MET A 772 10.23 -9.91 -20.82
C MET A 772 11.23 -11.05 -20.99
N GLY A 773 11.06 -12.14 -20.22
CA GLY A 773 12.04 -13.21 -20.12
C GLY A 773 13.42 -12.73 -19.65
N ALA A 774 14.41 -13.61 -19.64
CA ALA A 774 15.74 -13.28 -19.10
C ALA A 774 16.45 -12.14 -19.85
N GLU A 775 16.37 -12.11 -21.18
CA GLU A 775 17.03 -11.08 -22.02
C GLU A 775 16.37 -9.72 -21.84
N GLY A 776 15.04 -9.63 -21.97
CA GLY A 776 14.31 -8.36 -21.82
C GLY A 776 14.47 -7.76 -20.42
N LEU A 777 14.42 -8.58 -19.36
CA LEU A 777 14.66 -8.10 -17.98
C LEU A 777 16.08 -7.55 -17.78
N THR A 778 17.08 -8.19 -18.40
CA THR A 778 18.46 -7.72 -18.35
C THR A 778 18.62 -6.41 -19.12
N ASP A 779 18.01 -6.31 -20.31
CA ASP A 779 18.08 -5.11 -21.14
C ASP A 779 17.34 -3.92 -20.51
N ALA A 780 16.19 -4.16 -19.85
CA ALA A 780 15.51 -3.15 -19.04
C ALA A 780 16.44 -2.55 -17.98
N THR A 781 17.14 -3.40 -17.22
CA THR A 781 18.11 -2.98 -16.21
C THR A 781 19.25 -2.16 -16.83
N LYS A 782 19.80 -2.61 -17.98
CA LYS A 782 20.86 -1.88 -18.70
C LYS A 782 20.41 -0.50 -19.16
N VAL A 783 19.18 -0.39 -19.68
CA VAL A 783 18.64 0.87 -20.17
C VAL A 783 18.25 1.81 -19.03
N ALA A 784 17.77 1.30 -17.89
CA ALA A 784 17.56 2.14 -16.70
C ALA A 784 18.87 2.83 -16.26
N ILE A 785 19.99 2.09 -16.27
CA ILE A 785 21.32 2.64 -15.98
C ILE A 785 21.77 3.63 -17.07
N LEU A 786 21.54 3.32 -18.35
CA LEU A 786 21.84 4.24 -19.46
C LEU A 786 21.08 5.55 -19.31
N ASN A 787 19.79 5.50 -19.05
CA ASN A 787 18.92 6.66 -18.94
C ASN A 787 19.37 7.61 -17.82
N ALA A 788 19.73 7.06 -16.65
CA ALA A 788 20.26 7.84 -15.54
C ALA A 788 21.62 8.49 -15.87
N ASN A 789 22.53 7.74 -16.50
CA ASN A 789 23.85 8.27 -16.89
C ASN A 789 23.78 9.29 -18.04
N TYR A 790 22.83 9.15 -18.96
CA TYR A 790 22.56 10.13 -20.00
C TYR A 790 22.01 11.43 -19.41
N MET A 791 21.06 11.33 -18.47
CA MET A 791 20.55 12.49 -17.74
C MET A 791 21.67 13.21 -16.98
N LYS A 792 22.57 12.44 -16.32
CA LYS A 792 23.77 12.99 -15.69
C LYS A 792 24.59 13.84 -16.67
N SER A 793 24.97 13.30 -17.83
CA SER A 793 25.85 14.00 -18.77
C SER A 793 25.21 15.26 -19.36
N ARG A 794 23.88 15.27 -19.54
CA ARG A 794 23.16 16.46 -20.00
C ARG A 794 23.11 17.57 -18.94
N LEU A 795 23.08 17.22 -17.66
CA LEU A 795 22.85 18.16 -16.56
C LEU A 795 24.11 18.54 -15.77
N GLU A 796 25.23 17.84 -15.93
CA GLU A 796 26.44 18.02 -15.12
C GLU A 796 27.04 19.43 -15.13
N ASN A 797 26.80 20.21 -16.19
CA ASN A 797 27.24 21.61 -16.30
C ASN A 797 26.30 22.61 -15.60
N TYR A 798 25.15 22.16 -15.12
CA TYR A 798 24.08 22.99 -14.55
C TYR A 798 23.79 22.63 -13.09
N PHE A 799 23.79 21.33 -12.80
CA PHE A 799 23.59 20.76 -11.48
C PHE A 799 24.68 19.74 -11.20
N LYS A 800 25.35 19.88 -10.05
CA LYS A 800 26.40 18.93 -9.65
C LYS A 800 25.77 17.61 -9.24
N ALA A 801 26.16 16.50 -9.87
CA ALA A 801 25.87 15.17 -9.38
C ALA A 801 26.60 14.98 -8.03
N LEU A 802 25.86 14.71 -6.97
CA LEU A 802 26.40 14.72 -5.61
C LEU A 802 27.30 13.51 -5.34
N TYR A 803 26.92 12.34 -5.84
CA TYR A 803 27.63 11.08 -5.67
C TYR A 803 27.77 10.36 -7.01
N THR A 804 28.93 9.76 -7.23
CA THR A 804 29.21 8.91 -8.39
C THR A 804 30.08 7.72 -7.97
N GLY A 805 29.95 6.61 -8.67
CA GLY A 805 30.80 5.43 -8.50
C GLY A 805 32.21 5.64 -9.05
N LYS A 806 33.06 4.62 -8.92
CA LYS A 806 34.50 4.65 -9.23
C LYS A 806 34.88 5.20 -10.61
N ASN A 807 34.07 4.93 -11.64
CA ASN A 807 34.32 5.39 -13.02
C ASN A 807 33.42 6.57 -13.41
N ASP A 808 33.01 7.38 -12.42
CA ASP A 808 32.12 8.52 -12.60
C ASP A 808 30.76 8.14 -13.22
N ARG A 809 30.28 6.93 -12.89
CA ARG A 809 28.97 6.40 -13.31
C ARG A 809 28.02 6.33 -12.13
N VAL A 810 26.73 6.44 -12.43
CA VAL A 810 25.63 6.20 -11.48
C VAL A 810 24.93 4.90 -11.84
N ALA A 811 24.12 4.37 -10.93
CA ALA A 811 23.28 3.19 -11.17
C ALA A 811 22.03 3.58 -11.98
N HIS A 812 20.83 3.25 -11.49
CA HIS A 812 19.53 3.57 -12.11
C HIS A 812 18.97 4.94 -11.70
N GLU A 813 19.59 5.59 -10.71
CA GLU A 813 19.18 6.89 -10.17
C GLU A 813 20.40 7.74 -9.79
N LEU A 814 20.20 9.04 -9.60
CA LEU A 814 21.25 9.98 -9.20
C LEU A 814 20.71 11.17 -8.41
N ILE A 815 21.59 11.81 -7.64
CA ILE A 815 21.27 12.99 -6.83
C ILE A 815 21.92 14.23 -7.43
N PHE A 816 21.12 15.27 -7.68
CA PHE A 816 21.61 16.60 -8.02
C PHE A 816 21.58 17.53 -6.81
N ASP A 817 22.71 18.19 -6.57
CA ASP A 817 22.86 19.16 -5.49
C ASP A 817 22.26 20.52 -5.89
N ALA A 818 21.27 20.98 -5.12
CA ALA A 818 20.62 22.29 -5.29
C ALA A 818 20.88 23.24 -4.11
N ARG A 819 21.72 22.84 -3.13
CA ARG A 819 21.89 23.57 -1.86
C ARG A 819 22.52 24.94 -2.04
N GLU A 820 23.42 25.09 -3.01
CA GLU A 820 24.12 26.35 -3.29
C GLU A 820 23.15 27.48 -3.70
N PHE A 821 22.06 27.14 -4.39
CA PHE A 821 21.09 28.13 -4.89
C PHE A 821 20.35 28.88 -3.78
N LYS A 822 20.28 28.31 -2.58
CA LYS A 822 19.78 29.01 -1.39
C LYS A 822 20.67 30.18 -1.01
N HIS A 823 21.98 30.05 -1.19
CA HIS A 823 22.94 31.10 -0.88
C HIS A 823 23.05 32.14 -2.00
N THR A 824 23.03 31.70 -3.27
CA THR A 824 23.25 32.59 -4.42
C THR A 824 21.98 33.34 -4.84
N ALA A 825 20.82 32.67 -4.79
CA ALA A 825 19.56 33.19 -5.33
C ALA A 825 18.38 33.17 -4.32
N LYS A 826 18.60 32.67 -3.09
CA LYS A 826 17.52 32.34 -2.13
C LYS A 826 16.49 31.35 -2.68
N VAL A 827 16.88 30.51 -3.63
CA VAL A 827 16.03 29.46 -4.20
C VAL A 827 16.23 28.17 -3.41
N GLU A 828 15.13 27.58 -2.94
CA GLU A 828 15.13 26.28 -2.27
C GLU A 828 14.72 25.17 -3.23
N VAL A 829 14.95 23.91 -2.86
CA VAL A 829 14.63 22.77 -3.72
C VAL A 829 13.12 22.65 -3.96
N GLU A 830 12.29 23.09 -3.01
CA GLU A 830 10.85 23.17 -3.13
C GLU A 830 10.44 24.15 -4.24
N ASP A 831 11.15 25.26 -4.45
CA ASP A 831 10.86 26.19 -5.53
C ASP A 831 11.07 25.54 -6.90
N ILE A 832 12.16 24.77 -7.05
CA ILE A 832 12.46 23.99 -8.26
C ILE A 832 11.37 22.94 -8.48
N ALA A 833 10.98 22.23 -7.42
CA ALA A 833 9.94 21.21 -7.46
C ALA A 833 8.58 21.78 -7.90
N LYS A 834 8.18 22.94 -7.37
CA LYS A 834 6.94 23.60 -7.79
C LYS A 834 7.04 24.17 -9.20
N ARG A 835 8.20 24.69 -9.59
CA ARG A 835 8.40 25.25 -10.93
C ARG A 835 8.33 24.19 -12.02
N LEU A 836 8.80 22.96 -11.76
CA LEU A 836 8.65 21.83 -12.69
C LEU A 836 7.19 21.55 -13.08
N MET A 837 6.21 21.86 -12.21
CA MET A 837 4.79 21.71 -12.53
C MET A 837 4.37 22.61 -13.69
N ASP A 838 4.92 23.82 -13.78
CA ASP A 838 4.63 24.75 -14.88
C ASP A 838 5.21 24.25 -16.21
N TYR A 839 6.27 23.46 -16.16
CA TYR A 839 6.88 22.75 -17.29
C TYR A 839 6.16 21.43 -17.64
N GLY A 840 5.13 21.04 -16.88
CA GLY A 840 4.36 19.82 -17.13
C GLY A 840 4.97 18.56 -16.53
N PHE A 841 5.80 18.68 -15.48
CA PHE A 841 6.42 17.54 -14.81
C PHE A 841 6.05 17.47 -13.33
N HIS A 842 5.93 16.25 -12.82
CA HIS A 842 6.03 16.00 -11.39
C HIS A 842 7.50 16.17 -10.96
N ALA A 843 7.71 16.69 -9.75
CA ALA A 843 9.05 16.79 -9.19
C ALA A 843 9.70 15.40 -8.98
N PRO A 844 11.03 15.30 -9.04
CA PRO A 844 11.74 14.11 -8.58
C PRO A 844 11.61 13.96 -7.05
N THR A 845 12.30 12.99 -6.44
CA THR A 845 12.29 12.84 -4.97
C THR A 845 13.04 14.01 -4.35
N VAL A 846 12.41 14.72 -3.40
CA VAL A 846 12.92 15.98 -2.83
C VAL A 846 13.44 15.76 -1.41
N SER A 847 14.63 16.30 -1.11
CA SER A 847 15.23 16.34 0.24
C SER A 847 15.47 14.98 0.91
N PHE A 848 15.48 13.89 0.14
CA PHE A 848 15.84 12.54 0.58
C PHE A 848 16.72 11.87 -0.49
N PRO A 849 17.77 11.13 -0.11
CA PRO A 849 18.28 10.91 1.26
C PRO A 849 19.07 12.11 1.83
N VAL A 850 19.39 13.11 1.01
CA VAL A 850 20.12 14.32 1.43
C VAL A 850 19.17 15.54 1.45
N PRO A 851 19.06 16.29 2.57
CA PRO A 851 18.24 17.49 2.61
C PRO A 851 18.70 18.57 1.62
N GLY A 852 17.75 19.20 0.93
CA GLY A 852 18.02 20.28 -0.03
C GLY A 852 18.51 19.82 -1.41
N THR A 853 18.39 18.53 -1.74
CA THR A 853 18.76 17.97 -3.05
C THR A 853 17.54 17.35 -3.75
N VAL A 854 17.70 17.01 -5.03
CA VAL A 854 16.74 16.20 -5.78
C VAL A 854 17.35 14.87 -6.20
N MET A 855 16.60 13.77 -6.04
CA MET A 855 16.99 12.43 -6.46
C MET A 855 16.09 11.96 -7.61
N VAL A 856 16.71 11.69 -8.75
CA VAL A 856 16.06 11.50 -10.04
C VAL A 856 16.25 10.07 -10.54
N GLU A 857 15.17 9.41 -10.94
CA GLU A 857 15.18 8.05 -11.51
C GLU A 857 14.28 8.02 -12.76
N PRO A 858 14.84 7.98 -13.99
CA PRO A 858 14.04 8.01 -15.21
C PRO A 858 13.41 6.67 -15.58
N THR A 859 13.92 5.55 -15.04
CA THR A 859 13.58 4.17 -15.46
C THR A 859 13.91 3.87 -16.93
N GLU A 860 13.70 2.62 -17.33
CA GLU A 860 13.89 2.15 -18.70
C GLU A 860 12.74 2.48 -19.65
N SER A 861 11.56 2.82 -19.12
CA SER A 861 10.33 2.96 -19.91
C SER A 861 10.19 4.31 -20.60
N GLU A 862 10.99 5.29 -20.20
CA GLU A 862 10.91 6.65 -20.73
C GLU A 862 11.76 6.80 -21.99
N SER A 863 11.15 7.34 -23.04
CA SER A 863 11.87 7.61 -24.30
C SER A 863 12.97 8.65 -24.11
N LYS A 864 13.98 8.63 -24.98
CA LYS A 864 15.03 9.67 -25.00
C LYS A 864 14.42 11.07 -25.13
N ALA A 865 13.38 11.22 -25.95
CA ALA A 865 12.68 12.49 -26.12
C ALA A 865 12.05 13.00 -24.81
N GLU A 866 11.49 12.12 -23.98
CA GLU A 866 10.96 12.53 -22.66
C GLU A 866 12.08 12.97 -21.71
N ILE A 867 13.16 12.19 -21.67
CA ILE A 867 14.33 12.49 -20.84
C ILE A 867 14.94 13.84 -21.26
N ASP A 868 15.04 14.10 -22.56
CA ASP A 868 15.49 15.39 -23.10
C ASP A 868 14.56 16.54 -22.67
N ARG A 869 13.22 16.37 -22.74
CA ARG A 869 12.27 17.40 -22.26
C ARG A 869 12.47 17.73 -20.80
N TYR A 870 12.67 16.73 -19.95
CA TYR A 870 12.92 16.94 -18.54
C TYR A 870 14.26 17.61 -18.27
N CYS A 871 15.32 17.18 -18.95
CA CYS A 871 16.64 17.82 -18.85
C CYS A 871 16.58 19.29 -19.29
N ASP A 872 15.92 19.57 -20.41
CA ASP A 872 15.75 20.94 -20.94
C ASP A 872 14.93 21.82 -19.97
N ALA A 873 13.92 21.25 -19.29
CA ALA A 873 13.18 21.95 -18.24
C ALA A 873 14.08 22.34 -17.06
N LEU A 874 14.92 21.42 -16.57
CA LEU A 874 15.88 21.72 -15.50
C LEU A 874 16.95 22.74 -15.93
N ILE A 875 17.44 22.65 -17.17
CA ILE A 875 18.37 23.64 -17.73
C ILE A 875 17.71 25.02 -17.78
N ALA A 876 16.46 25.11 -18.24
CA ALA A 876 15.72 26.36 -18.27
C ALA A 876 15.50 26.93 -16.86
N ILE A 877 15.14 26.07 -15.89
CA ILE A 877 15.04 26.47 -14.48
C ILE A 877 16.39 26.96 -13.94
N ARG A 878 17.52 26.36 -14.32
CA ARG A 878 18.84 26.85 -13.93
C ARG A 878 19.11 28.26 -14.48
N GLU A 879 18.64 28.57 -15.68
CA GLU A 879 18.70 29.93 -16.23
C GLU A 879 17.76 30.89 -15.46
N GLU A 880 16.56 30.46 -15.07
CA GLU A 880 15.67 31.26 -14.21
C GLU A 880 16.31 31.56 -12.85
N ILE A 881 17.06 30.62 -12.27
CA ILE A 881 17.88 30.86 -11.07
C ILE A 881 18.95 31.90 -11.37
N ARG A 882 19.61 31.82 -12.53
CA ARG A 882 20.66 32.77 -12.94
C ARG A 882 20.15 34.19 -13.10
N GLU A 883 18.92 34.37 -13.60
CA GLU A 883 18.26 35.68 -13.68
C GLU A 883 18.10 36.31 -12.29
N ILE A 884 17.86 35.51 -11.25
CA ILE A 884 17.80 35.99 -9.86
C ILE A 884 19.22 36.32 -9.35
N GLU A 885 20.22 35.45 -9.62
CA GLU A 885 21.63 35.68 -9.27
C GLU A 885 22.17 36.99 -9.87
N GLN A 886 21.71 37.34 -11.08
CA GLN A 886 22.10 38.56 -11.81
C GLN A 886 21.24 39.79 -11.48
N GLY A 887 20.18 39.64 -10.67
CA GLY A 887 19.27 40.72 -10.31
C GLY A 887 18.30 41.16 -11.42
N THR A 888 18.09 40.32 -12.44
CA THR A 888 17.06 40.55 -13.48
C THR A 888 15.65 40.50 -12.88
N TYR A 889 15.41 39.59 -11.93
CA TYR A 889 14.18 39.52 -11.15
C TYR A 889 14.46 39.61 -9.64
N PRO A 890 13.53 40.18 -8.84
CA PRO A 890 13.62 40.17 -7.38
C PRO A 890 13.73 38.75 -6.81
N GLN A 891 14.44 38.58 -5.70
CA GLN A 891 14.62 37.28 -5.03
C GLN A 891 13.31 36.70 -4.45
N ASP A 892 12.32 37.56 -4.21
CA ASP A 892 11.03 37.24 -3.57
C ASP A 892 9.82 37.28 -4.52
N ASN A 893 9.95 37.88 -5.71
CA ASN A 893 8.89 37.93 -6.72
C ASN A 893 9.42 37.54 -8.10
N ASN A 894 9.40 36.25 -8.39
CA ASN A 894 9.88 35.64 -9.61
C ASN A 894 9.12 34.33 -9.88
N VAL A 895 9.32 33.74 -11.05
CA VAL A 895 8.61 32.52 -11.46
C VAL A 895 8.83 31.33 -10.54
N LEU A 896 10.00 31.20 -9.92
CA LEU A 896 10.32 30.10 -8.99
C LEU A 896 9.59 30.25 -7.66
N LYS A 897 9.58 31.46 -7.08
CA LYS A 897 8.89 31.75 -5.80
C LYS A 897 7.38 31.69 -5.91
N ASN A 898 6.85 32.07 -7.08
CA ASN A 898 5.42 32.12 -7.32
C ASN A 898 4.88 30.86 -8.01
N ALA A 899 5.71 29.85 -8.30
CA ALA A 899 5.25 28.57 -8.81
C ALA A 899 4.51 27.77 -7.71
N PRO A 900 3.50 26.96 -8.08
CA PRO A 900 3.02 26.71 -9.44
C PRO A 900 1.93 27.70 -9.88
N HIS A 901 1.81 27.96 -11.19
CA HIS A 901 0.84 28.89 -11.77
C HIS A 901 -0.42 28.17 -12.25
N THR A 902 -1.55 28.46 -11.61
CA THR A 902 -2.86 27.88 -11.93
C THR A 902 -3.56 28.65 -13.05
N SER A 903 -4.54 28.02 -13.71
CA SER A 903 -5.38 28.69 -14.71
C SER A 903 -6.11 29.90 -14.12
N LYS A 904 -6.56 29.82 -12.86
CA LYS A 904 -7.19 30.92 -12.13
C LYS A 904 -6.20 32.08 -11.91
N SER A 905 -4.98 31.80 -11.46
CA SER A 905 -3.99 32.85 -11.14
C SER A 905 -3.60 33.72 -12.33
N ILE A 906 -3.64 33.18 -13.56
CA ILE A 906 -3.36 33.96 -14.78
C ILE A 906 -4.60 34.62 -15.40
N ALA A 907 -5.80 34.20 -15.01
CA ALA A 907 -7.09 34.71 -15.50
C ALA A 907 -7.57 35.93 -14.71
N VAL A 908 -6.64 36.74 -14.21
CA VAL A 908 -6.90 37.99 -13.50
C VAL A 908 -6.75 39.19 -14.44
N ASP A 909 -7.41 40.31 -14.16
CA ASP A 909 -7.26 41.53 -14.97
C ASP A 909 -5.89 42.18 -14.77
N ASN A 910 -5.44 42.29 -13.52
CA ASN A 910 -4.16 42.90 -13.16
C ASN A 910 -3.09 41.84 -12.90
N TRP A 911 -2.00 41.85 -13.66
CA TRP A 911 -0.87 40.92 -13.50
C TRP A 911 0.33 41.66 -12.89
N ASP A 912 0.40 41.66 -11.56
CA ASP A 912 1.45 42.36 -10.80
C ASP A 912 2.68 41.48 -10.55
N HIS A 913 3.21 40.92 -11.64
CA HIS A 913 4.46 40.16 -11.63
C HIS A 913 5.45 40.76 -12.63
N PRO A 914 6.77 40.76 -12.32
CA PRO A 914 7.78 41.35 -13.20
C PRO A 914 8.06 40.51 -14.46
N TYR A 915 7.43 39.34 -14.59
CA TYR A 915 7.57 38.41 -15.71
C TYR A 915 6.22 38.22 -16.44
N SER A 916 6.25 37.76 -17.69
CA SER A 916 5.03 37.58 -18.49
C SER A 916 4.23 36.33 -18.07
N ARG A 917 2.93 36.34 -18.34
CA ARG A 917 2.06 35.15 -18.21
C ARG A 917 2.57 33.97 -19.05
N GLU A 918 3.05 34.25 -20.26
CA GLU A 918 3.62 33.22 -21.14
C GLU A 918 4.82 32.54 -20.48
N LYS A 919 5.75 33.30 -19.88
CA LYS A 919 6.86 32.73 -19.13
C LYS A 919 6.38 31.92 -17.92
N ALA A 920 5.30 32.34 -17.28
CA ALA A 920 4.72 31.65 -16.13
C ALA A 920 4.17 30.26 -16.51
N VAL A 921 3.32 30.17 -17.55
CA VAL A 921 2.54 28.94 -17.82
C VAL A 921 2.92 28.19 -19.10
N PHE A 922 3.64 28.82 -20.01
CA PHE A 922 4.09 28.22 -21.29
C PHE A 922 5.61 28.36 -21.49
N PRO A 923 6.45 27.90 -20.54
CA PRO A 923 7.89 28.07 -20.64
C PRO A 923 8.54 27.27 -21.77
N THR A 924 7.82 26.32 -22.39
CA THR A 924 8.29 25.52 -23.53
C THR A 924 7.21 25.41 -24.62
N GLU A 925 7.62 25.15 -25.86
CA GLU A 925 6.67 24.88 -26.96
C GLU A 925 5.81 23.63 -26.70
N HIS A 926 6.33 22.64 -25.97
CA HIS A 926 5.54 21.47 -25.57
C HIS A 926 4.36 21.85 -24.68
N THR A 927 4.58 22.73 -23.69
CA THR A 927 3.49 23.18 -22.80
C THR A 927 2.42 23.98 -23.51
N LYS A 928 2.70 24.58 -24.68
CA LYS A 928 1.68 25.22 -25.54
C LYS A 928 0.82 24.19 -26.27
N PHE A 929 1.42 23.06 -26.65
CA PHE A 929 0.73 21.97 -27.33
C PHE A 929 -0.11 21.12 -26.36
N SER A 930 0.46 20.77 -25.20
CA SER A 930 -0.17 19.95 -24.17
C SER A 930 0.11 20.53 -22.79
N LYS A 931 -0.88 21.22 -22.21
CA LYS A 931 -0.75 21.84 -20.89
C LYS A 931 -1.48 21.03 -19.82
N PHE A 932 -0.73 20.57 -18.83
CA PHE A 932 -1.28 20.18 -17.54
C PHE A 932 -1.36 21.41 -16.62
N TRP A 933 -2.51 21.61 -15.97
CA TRP A 933 -2.73 22.75 -15.08
C TRP A 933 -2.64 22.32 -13.62
N PRO A 934 -1.74 22.90 -12.82
CA PRO A 934 -1.80 22.82 -11.36
C PRO A 934 -3.18 23.27 -10.88
N SER A 935 -3.78 22.50 -9.98
CA SER A 935 -5.17 22.71 -9.55
C SER A 935 -5.31 23.83 -8.52
N VAL A 936 -4.28 24.03 -7.71
CA VAL A 936 -4.18 25.02 -6.64
C VAL A 936 -2.80 25.65 -6.68
N ARG A 937 -2.66 26.84 -6.08
CA ARG A 937 -1.35 27.49 -5.89
C ARG A 937 -0.54 26.73 -4.85
N ARG A 938 0.65 27.22 -4.54
CA ARG A 938 1.54 26.60 -3.56
C ARG A 938 0.82 26.44 -2.22
N ILE A 939 0.76 25.21 -1.69
CA ILE A 939 0.05 24.92 -0.44
C ILE A 939 0.84 25.37 0.79
N ASP A 940 0.18 26.05 1.73
CA ASP A 940 0.74 26.32 3.06
C ASP A 940 0.67 25.06 3.93
N SER A 941 1.76 24.33 4.00
CA SER A 941 1.82 23.10 4.81
C SER A 941 1.77 23.36 6.33
N ALA A 942 2.24 24.52 6.78
CA ALA A 942 2.34 24.83 8.20
C ALA A 942 0.98 25.31 8.75
N TYR A 943 0.18 26.00 7.95
CA TYR A 943 -1.20 26.36 8.28
C TYR A 943 -2.05 25.11 8.55
N GLY A 944 -2.06 24.15 7.62
CA GLY A 944 -2.85 22.92 7.76
C GLY A 944 -2.46 22.07 8.98
N ASP A 945 -1.17 21.99 9.32
CA ASP A 945 -0.74 21.27 10.52
C ASP A 945 -1.14 21.98 11.84
N ARG A 946 -1.31 23.32 11.83
CA ARG A 946 -1.82 24.10 12.97
C ARG A 946 -3.35 24.05 13.07
N ASN A 947 -4.03 23.98 11.93
CA ASN A 947 -5.49 23.97 11.80
C ASN A 947 -5.94 22.65 11.18
N LEU A 948 -5.72 21.56 11.92
CA LEU A 948 -5.94 20.22 11.39
C LEU A 948 -7.44 19.96 11.15
N VAL A 949 -7.82 19.85 9.89
CA VAL A 949 -9.16 19.42 9.45
C VAL A 949 -8.99 18.23 8.51
N CYS A 950 -9.48 17.05 8.92
CA CYS A 950 -9.26 15.78 8.22
C CYS A 950 -10.55 15.18 7.60
N SER A 951 -11.63 15.95 7.57
CA SER A 951 -12.91 15.63 6.91
C SER A 951 -13.12 16.53 5.69
N CYS A 952 -14.17 16.24 4.92
CA CYS A 952 -14.69 17.18 3.93
C CYS A 952 -14.96 18.54 4.61
N ILE A 953 -14.48 19.62 3.99
CA ILE A 953 -14.77 20.99 4.43
C ILE A 953 -16.20 21.38 4.03
N ASP A 954 -16.88 22.17 4.86
CA ASP A 954 -18.27 22.59 4.60
C ASP A 954 -18.36 23.35 3.27
N ILE A 955 -19.40 23.08 2.48
CA ILE A 955 -19.68 23.80 1.24
C ILE A 955 -19.85 25.31 1.47
N ASN A 956 -20.30 25.73 2.65
CA ASN A 956 -20.39 27.14 2.99
C ASN A 956 -19.01 27.83 3.03
N GLU A 957 -17.94 27.11 3.37
CA GLU A 957 -16.56 27.63 3.32
C GLU A 957 -16.03 27.78 1.88
N TYR A 958 -16.65 27.10 0.90
CA TYR A 958 -16.43 27.34 -0.53
C TYR A 958 -17.26 28.51 -1.08
N ALA A 959 -18.36 28.88 -0.42
CA ALA A 959 -19.37 29.82 -0.94
C ALA A 959 -19.17 31.27 -0.45
N GLU A 960 -18.37 31.54 0.59
CA GLU A 960 -18.18 32.90 1.13
C GLU A 960 -17.38 33.86 0.22
N GLU A 961 -16.89 33.42 -0.95
CA GLU A 961 -16.23 34.31 -1.92
C GLU A 961 -17.18 34.92 -2.97
N ASP A 962 -18.40 34.40 -3.13
CA ASP A 962 -19.42 35.00 -3.99
C ASP A 962 -20.51 35.65 -3.13
N VAL A 963 -20.69 36.97 -3.29
CA VAL A 963 -21.68 37.85 -2.64
C VAL A 963 -21.22 38.56 -1.36
N LYS A 964 -20.32 39.54 -1.53
CA LYS A 964 -20.48 40.85 -0.86
C LYS A 964 -21.21 41.79 -1.80
N GLU A 965 -22.53 41.72 -1.84
CA GLU A 965 -23.33 42.83 -2.36
C GLU A 965 -23.16 44.02 -1.42
N GLU A 966 -22.60 45.12 -1.94
CA GLU A 966 -22.59 46.40 -1.24
C GLU A 966 -24.04 46.87 -0.98
N PRO A 967 -24.35 47.40 0.22
CA PRO A 967 -25.66 47.95 0.48
C PRO A 967 -25.83 49.24 -0.34
N VAL A 968 -26.71 49.19 -1.34
CA VAL A 968 -27.16 50.36 -2.08
C VAL A 968 -28.03 51.22 -1.16
N ASN A 969 -27.57 52.45 -0.90
CA ASN A 969 -28.39 53.55 -0.35
C ASN A 969 -29.33 54.11 -1.41
#